data_AF-A0A2B7YIE7-F1
#
_entry.id   AF-A0A2B7YIE7-F1
#
_cell.length_a   1.000
_cell.length_b   1.000
_cell.length_c   1.000
_cell.angle_alpha   90.00
_cell.angle_beta   90.00
_cell.angle_gamma   90.00
#
_symmetry.space_group_name_H-M   'P 1'
#
loop_
_entity.id
_entity.type
_entity.pdbx_description
1 polymer ?
#
loop_
_entity_poly.entity_id
_entity_poly.type
_entity_poly.pdbx_seq_one_letter_code
_entity_poly.pdbx_strand_id
1 'polypeptide(L)'
;MTPNSEAPPASSVPRTDGTGDVQTQTPAVDSPMAPVKKQRSADPPAWALQRSDLCQTLPWFNSLQGGCYLIDDFCFGFLLDAHSGAGSYMDEEVIITRVGGSSADDGNGNLNPVKDQTDDTTRIRYARNNIKYEVPVGVILGSNNTVCPTEVPHRYNILDYFRITDVWFEIFKGKKVGRLRLEKLYLENKSWWAPLDNQHPGPLKDRDDIHEALYSTCGTCQKSSPTVYATGWMCLEESCDGFWKINGALQREKLPYADDFVKKRSLPTNPVQPPHSLVPDFMSTLSDNDKDLTGSSALLHGIVCPQCHGCIPRTRWHGWVCETPNCSFKYLHKPQPVSLRSIISGVELGSAGHRVPWIPKSGESGWVKRVIEYLENYRKDTYEIEGIGVVTHFSPKASVNNREGGPNDMFREIQEHDIGLKRHKLSQSVGKIVKGILTRHFAVNYGMKYKYIVETDTASFNKAPCVIRRALGRLAWAGRQTVSQSEFQPPNELLAIGYFDTQRIGWHDDGEVGLGPTIATLSLGGEAIMSIRVKDKYYKGNKEPTTRSKIIENDPAPPGCEKYEARRLLRDEFEAGKISASERKTRLEKIFSEPEPELDGKLRPTKVIIEMRLFHGDLVVMHGARLQQCYEHQVVPKDKVRFALTARYIDPKSVGMEQDPDYSRILKEHRYDGDDPAPPASEPTPPDSRPGSPMVA
;
A
#
# COMPACT_ATOMS: atom_id res chain seq x y z
N MET A 1 70.61 26.46 -14.15
CA MET A 1 71.16 26.99 -15.41
C MET A 1 70.06 27.77 -16.10
N THR A 2 70.09 29.10 -16.00
CA THR A 2 69.39 30.05 -16.89
C THR A 2 70.47 30.69 -17.79
N PRO A 3 70.19 31.49 -18.85
CA PRO A 3 68.93 32.16 -19.24
C PRO A 3 68.65 32.06 -20.78
N ASN A 4 67.53 32.53 -21.38
CA ASN A 4 67.16 33.91 -21.71
C ASN A 4 65.82 33.86 -22.51
N SER A 5 64.77 34.62 -22.13
CA SER A 5 64.21 35.84 -22.80
C SER A 5 63.59 35.58 -24.19
N GLU A 6 62.37 35.99 -24.57
CA GLU A 6 61.71 37.31 -24.44
C GLU A 6 60.16 37.19 -24.47
N ALA A 7 59.48 38.28 -24.10
CA ALA A 7 58.01 38.47 -24.04
C ALA A 7 57.53 39.46 -25.15
N PRO A 8 56.30 40.03 -25.13
CA PRO A 8 54.95 39.48 -25.37
C PRO A 8 54.25 40.17 -26.60
N PRO A 9 52.97 40.62 -26.61
CA PRO A 9 51.88 40.06 -27.42
C PRO A 9 51.23 41.04 -28.44
N ALA A 10 50.32 40.56 -29.29
CA ALA A 10 49.27 41.41 -29.89
C ALA A 10 47.99 40.62 -30.21
N SER A 11 46.88 41.34 -30.05
CA SER A 11 45.47 40.98 -29.93
C SER A 11 44.72 40.37 -31.14
N SER A 12 43.55 39.83 -30.79
CA SER A 12 42.24 39.79 -31.51
C SER A 12 41.94 38.67 -32.53
N VAL A 13 41.42 37.56 -31.97
CA VAL A 13 40.28 36.68 -32.31
C VAL A 13 39.24 37.23 -33.35
N PRO A 14 38.39 36.40 -33.99
CA PRO A 14 38.57 35.17 -34.80
C PRO A 14 37.82 35.25 -36.16
N ARG A 15 37.99 34.28 -37.09
CA ARG A 15 36.89 33.68 -37.91
C ARG A 15 37.36 32.61 -38.93
N THR A 16 36.60 31.51 -38.90
CA THR A 16 36.05 30.67 -40.00
C THR A 16 36.92 29.77 -40.90
N ASP A 17 36.23 28.66 -41.24
CA ASP A 17 36.39 27.71 -42.36
C ASP A 17 37.52 26.68 -42.25
N GLY A 18 37.33 25.41 -42.58
CA GLY A 18 36.28 24.69 -43.29
C GLY A 18 36.84 23.35 -43.77
N THR A 19 36.03 22.58 -44.51
CA THR A 19 36.30 21.25 -45.11
C THR A 19 36.13 20.06 -44.16
N GLY A 20 35.32 19.04 -44.44
CA GLY A 20 34.54 18.66 -45.61
C GLY A 20 34.75 17.17 -45.86
N ASP A 21 33.74 16.33 -45.59
CA ASP A 21 33.72 14.97 -46.10
C ASP A 21 32.30 14.49 -46.38
N VAL A 22 32.16 13.86 -47.54
CA VAL A 22 30.90 13.55 -48.23
C VAL A 22 30.34 12.21 -47.72
N GLN A 23 29.09 12.21 -47.25
CA GLN A 23 28.31 10.98 -47.03
C GLN A 23 27.05 10.98 -47.89
N THR A 24 26.92 9.90 -48.66
CA THR A 24 25.79 9.50 -49.48
C THR A 24 24.47 9.47 -48.70
N GLN A 25 23.49 10.24 -49.16
CA GLN A 25 22.12 10.26 -48.66
C GLN A 25 21.34 9.03 -49.13
N THR A 26 20.89 8.19 -48.21
CA THR A 26 19.71 7.33 -48.38
C THR A 26 18.45 8.15 -48.04
N PRO A 27 17.33 8.01 -48.78
CA PRO A 27 16.13 8.79 -48.49
C PRO A 27 15.53 8.32 -47.16
N ALA A 28 15.33 9.26 -46.24
CA ALA A 28 14.56 9.02 -45.02
C ALA A 28 13.12 8.67 -45.42
N VAL A 29 12.66 7.49 -45.01
CA VAL A 29 11.25 7.13 -45.05
C VAL A 29 10.54 8.01 -44.01
N ASP A 30 9.68 8.91 -44.49
CA ASP A 30 8.82 9.74 -43.66
C ASP A 30 8.08 8.89 -42.63
N SER A 31 8.41 9.11 -41.35
CA SER A 31 7.56 8.64 -40.26
C SER A 31 6.31 9.54 -40.24
N PRO A 32 5.09 8.98 -40.24
CA PRO A 32 3.88 9.80 -40.24
C PRO A 32 3.82 10.64 -38.96
N MET A 33 3.77 11.96 -39.11
CA MET A 33 3.49 12.90 -38.01
C MET A 33 2.20 12.47 -37.29
N ALA A 34 2.25 12.35 -35.97
CA ALA A 34 1.06 12.11 -35.17
C ALA A 34 0.02 13.21 -35.44
N PRO A 35 -1.29 12.89 -35.53
CA PRO A 35 -2.31 13.89 -35.74
C PRO A 35 -2.28 14.93 -34.62
N VAL A 36 -2.29 16.21 -34.99
CA VAL A 36 -2.34 17.33 -34.05
C VAL A 36 -3.65 17.23 -33.27
N LYS A 37 -3.56 16.99 -31.95
CA LYS A 37 -4.72 16.93 -31.06
C LYS A 37 -5.37 18.31 -30.98
N LYS A 38 -6.71 18.36 -30.99
CA LYS A 38 -7.44 19.63 -30.84
C LYS A 38 -7.33 20.17 -29.41
N GLN A 39 -7.50 21.47 -29.25
CA GLN A 39 -7.63 22.08 -27.93
C GLN A 39 -8.91 21.57 -27.24
N ARG A 40 -8.80 21.21 -25.96
CA ARG A 40 -9.91 20.77 -25.11
C ARG A 40 -10.81 21.95 -24.70
N SER A 41 -12.07 21.66 -24.39
CA SER A 41 -13.06 22.68 -24.02
C SER A 41 -13.00 23.13 -22.55
N ALA A 42 -12.52 22.27 -21.65
CA ALA A 42 -12.36 22.57 -20.23
C ALA A 42 -11.29 21.68 -19.58
N ASP A 43 -11.00 21.90 -18.30
CA ASP A 43 -10.13 21.04 -17.49
C ASP A 43 -10.91 19.88 -16.84
N PRO A 44 -10.25 18.74 -16.56
CA PRO A 44 -10.90 17.62 -15.90
C PRO A 44 -11.35 17.98 -14.47
N PRO A 45 -12.49 17.43 -14.00
CA PRO A 45 -13.01 17.72 -12.65
C PRO A 45 -12.08 17.27 -11.52
N ALA A 46 -11.26 16.25 -11.77
CA ALA A 46 -10.10 15.90 -10.96
C ALA A 46 -9.08 15.07 -11.76
N TRP A 47 -7.86 14.99 -11.24
CA TRP A 47 -6.75 14.30 -11.90
C TRP A 47 -5.72 13.76 -10.90
N ALA A 48 -4.78 12.95 -11.36
CA ALA A 48 -3.68 12.45 -10.53
C ALA A 48 -2.38 12.27 -11.32
N LEU A 49 -1.24 12.41 -10.63
CA LEU A 49 0.08 12.06 -11.17
C LEU A 49 0.32 10.55 -11.12
N GLN A 50 -0.16 9.88 -10.06
CA GLN A 50 0.07 8.47 -9.82
C GLN A 50 -1.26 7.72 -9.69
N ARG A 51 -1.26 6.46 -10.13
CA ARG A 51 -2.46 5.61 -10.07
C ARG A 51 -2.86 5.31 -8.62
N SER A 52 -1.87 5.19 -7.72
CA SER A 52 -2.08 5.01 -6.28
C SER A 52 -2.88 6.14 -5.65
N ASP A 53 -2.80 7.36 -6.19
CA ASP A 53 -3.49 8.53 -5.63
C ASP A 53 -4.97 8.46 -5.99
N LEU A 54 -5.30 8.03 -7.22
CA LEU A 54 -6.66 7.69 -7.63
C LEU A 54 -7.25 6.62 -6.72
N CYS A 55 -6.53 5.51 -6.53
CA CYS A 55 -7.02 4.37 -5.74
C CYS A 55 -7.23 4.67 -4.27
N GLN A 56 -6.56 5.69 -3.73
CA GLN A 56 -6.78 6.15 -2.36
C GLN A 56 -7.91 7.18 -2.26
N THR A 57 -8.25 7.87 -3.35
CA THR A 57 -9.16 9.02 -3.35
C THR A 57 -10.56 8.69 -3.88
N LEU A 58 -10.66 7.80 -4.88
CA LEU A 58 -11.91 7.53 -5.59
C LEU A 58 -12.56 6.24 -5.07
N PRO A 59 -13.80 6.28 -4.55
CA PRO A 59 -14.48 5.09 -4.05
C PRO A 59 -14.82 4.08 -5.15
N TRP A 60 -15.01 4.56 -6.38
CA TRP A 60 -15.38 3.77 -7.55
C TRP A 60 -14.17 3.29 -8.38
N PHE A 61 -12.92 3.52 -7.93
CA PHE A 61 -11.74 3.01 -8.62
C PHE A 61 -10.60 2.65 -7.67
N ASN A 62 -10.41 1.35 -7.39
CA ASN A 62 -9.27 0.84 -6.63
C ASN A 62 -8.57 -0.33 -7.36
N SER A 63 -7.97 -0.03 -8.52
CA SER A 63 -7.23 -0.99 -9.34
C SER A 63 -5.79 -0.54 -9.56
N LEU A 64 -4.87 -0.98 -8.70
CA LEU A 64 -3.46 -0.55 -8.76
C LEU A 64 -2.71 -1.03 -10.01
N GLN A 65 -3.11 -2.17 -10.59
CA GLN A 65 -2.43 -2.78 -11.75
C GLN A 65 -3.36 -2.97 -12.94
N GLY A 66 -4.64 -3.28 -12.71
CA GLY A 66 -5.61 -3.53 -13.77
C GLY A 66 -6.19 -2.25 -14.40
N GLY A 67 -6.80 -2.41 -15.57
CA GLY A 67 -7.57 -1.36 -16.24
C GLY A 67 -9.04 -1.28 -15.81
N CYS A 68 -9.51 -2.19 -14.95
CA CYS A 68 -10.89 -2.23 -14.45
C CYS A 68 -10.87 -2.43 -12.94
N TYR A 69 -11.80 -1.77 -12.24
CA TYR A 69 -12.10 -2.01 -10.83
C TYR A 69 -13.37 -2.84 -10.71
N LEU A 70 -13.21 -4.06 -10.19
CA LEU A 70 -14.25 -5.09 -10.14
C LEU A 70 -14.49 -5.49 -8.68
N ILE A 71 -15.72 -5.38 -8.20
CA ILE A 71 -16.13 -5.76 -6.84
C ILE A 71 -17.60 -6.19 -6.86
N ASP A 72 -17.97 -7.15 -6.03
CA ASP A 72 -19.35 -7.63 -5.84
C ASP A 72 -20.10 -7.97 -7.14
N ASP A 73 -19.42 -8.62 -8.09
CA ASP A 73 -19.96 -8.99 -9.41
C ASP A 73 -20.28 -7.83 -10.39
N PHE A 74 -19.77 -6.63 -10.11
CA PHE A 74 -19.87 -5.47 -10.98
C PHE A 74 -18.51 -4.82 -11.29
N CYS A 75 -18.45 -4.09 -12.40
CA CYS A 75 -17.38 -3.15 -12.69
C CYS A 75 -17.81 -1.75 -12.24
N PHE A 76 -16.97 -1.03 -11.49
CA PHE A 76 -17.27 0.33 -11.03
C PHE A 76 -16.40 1.40 -11.70
N GLY A 77 -15.26 1.00 -12.29
CA GLY A 77 -14.40 1.96 -12.95
C GLY A 77 -13.47 1.38 -13.99
N PHE A 78 -13.17 2.18 -15.01
CA PHE A 78 -12.23 1.88 -16.10
C PHE A 78 -11.08 2.88 -16.13
N LEU A 79 -9.90 2.39 -16.49
CA LEU A 79 -8.74 3.21 -16.85
C LEU A 79 -8.38 2.95 -18.32
N LEU A 80 -8.53 3.99 -19.13
CA LEU A 80 -8.20 4.02 -20.56
C LEU A 80 -6.87 4.75 -20.74
N ASP A 81 -5.82 4.02 -21.10
CA ASP A 81 -4.46 4.56 -21.20
C ASP A 81 -3.80 4.07 -22.49
N ALA A 82 -2.56 3.55 -22.45
CA ALA A 82 -1.81 3.14 -23.65
C ALA A 82 -2.43 1.96 -24.43
N HIS A 83 -3.25 1.12 -23.79
CA HIS A 83 -3.67 -0.19 -24.34
C HIS A 83 -5.18 -0.33 -24.51
N SER A 84 -5.85 0.68 -25.08
CA SER A 84 -7.29 0.61 -25.41
C SER A 84 -7.62 -0.53 -26.41
N GLY A 85 -6.64 -0.96 -27.20
CA GLY A 85 -6.77 -2.02 -28.21
C GLY A 85 -6.85 -1.46 -29.62
N ALA A 86 -6.45 -2.27 -30.62
CA ALA A 86 -6.58 -1.88 -32.02
C ALA A 86 -8.06 -1.59 -32.34
N GLY A 87 -8.36 -0.58 -33.15
CA GLY A 87 -9.76 -0.26 -33.50
C GLY A 87 -10.58 0.36 -32.36
N SER A 88 -9.98 0.77 -31.24
CA SER A 88 -10.69 1.61 -30.27
C SER A 88 -11.19 2.91 -30.88
N TYR A 89 -12.30 3.42 -30.34
CA TYR A 89 -12.94 4.66 -30.74
C TYR A 89 -13.29 5.49 -29.50
N MET A 90 -13.21 6.81 -29.61
CA MET A 90 -13.61 7.74 -28.57
C MET A 90 -14.04 9.06 -29.19
N ASP A 91 -15.24 9.51 -28.86
CA ASP A 91 -15.70 10.88 -29.06
C ASP A 91 -16.02 11.55 -27.71
N GLU A 92 -16.81 12.62 -27.71
CA GLU A 92 -17.22 13.33 -26.50
C GLU A 92 -18.25 12.57 -25.64
N GLU A 93 -18.93 11.55 -26.14
CA GLU A 93 -20.04 10.85 -25.47
C GLU A 93 -19.91 9.32 -25.49
N VAL A 94 -19.21 8.75 -26.47
CA VAL A 94 -19.09 7.32 -26.72
C VAL A 94 -17.63 6.89 -26.70
N ILE A 95 -17.39 5.76 -26.07
CA ILE A 95 -16.09 5.10 -26.05
C ILE A 95 -16.28 3.63 -26.43
N ILE A 96 -15.54 3.16 -27.41
CA ILE A 96 -15.42 1.74 -27.72
C ILE A 96 -14.00 1.29 -27.43
N THR A 97 -13.87 0.31 -26.55
CA THR A 97 -12.57 -0.19 -26.10
C THR A 97 -12.57 -1.69 -25.91
N ARG A 98 -11.39 -2.30 -25.94
CA ARG A 98 -11.21 -3.71 -25.60
C ARG A 98 -11.37 -3.94 -24.09
N VAL A 99 -11.91 -5.09 -23.72
CA VAL A 99 -11.93 -5.58 -22.35
C VAL A 99 -10.54 -6.11 -21.98
N GLY A 100 -9.94 -5.57 -20.93
CA GLY A 100 -8.60 -5.97 -20.49
C GLY A 100 -8.51 -7.42 -19.95
N GLY A 101 -7.29 -7.89 -19.68
CA GLY A 101 -7.03 -9.25 -19.18
C GLY A 101 -6.80 -10.28 -20.30
N SER A 102 -6.54 -11.53 -19.91
CA SER A 102 -6.21 -12.64 -20.84
C SER A 102 -5.09 -12.32 -21.85
N SER A 103 -4.22 -11.38 -21.49
CA SER A 103 -3.16 -10.83 -22.34
C SER A 103 -1.83 -10.85 -21.60
N ALA A 104 -0.73 -10.94 -22.35
CA ALA A 104 0.63 -10.84 -21.84
C ALA A 104 1.42 -9.77 -22.59
N ASP A 105 2.42 -9.20 -21.93
CA ASP A 105 3.40 -8.30 -22.56
C ASP A 105 4.28 -9.11 -23.52
N ASP A 106 4.49 -8.60 -24.72
CA ASP A 106 5.37 -9.21 -25.73
C ASP A 106 6.86 -8.86 -25.56
N GLY A 107 7.21 -8.16 -24.48
CA GLY A 107 8.58 -7.73 -24.17
C GLY A 107 8.91 -6.36 -24.78
N ASN A 108 8.08 -5.86 -25.71
CA ASN A 108 8.18 -4.51 -26.27
C ASN A 108 7.17 -3.55 -25.63
N GLY A 109 6.49 -3.97 -24.56
CA GLY A 109 5.49 -3.18 -23.85
C GLY A 109 4.10 -3.25 -24.48
N ASN A 110 3.84 -4.13 -25.47
CA ASN A 110 2.51 -4.30 -26.04
C ASN A 110 1.77 -5.48 -25.41
N LEU A 111 0.50 -5.28 -25.09
CA LEU A 111 -0.36 -6.32 -24.52
C LEU A 111 -1.11 -7.12 -25.59
N ASN A 112 -0.62 -8.33 -25.87
CA ASN A 112 -1.21 -9.26 -26.82
C ASN A 112 -2.07 -10.32 -26.11
N PRO A 113 -3.24 -10.69 -26.67
CA PRO A 113 -4.07 -11.74 -26.10
C PRO A 113 -3.35 -13.09 -26.15
N VAL A 114 -3.38 -13.83 -25.04
CA VAL A 114 -2.80 -15.18 -24.91
C VAL A 114 -3.86 -16.23 -24.66
N LYS A 115 -5.05 -15.83 -24.19
CA LYS A 115 -6.20 -16.70 -23.94
C LYS A 115 -7.46 -16.08 -24.54
N ASP A 116 -8.36 -16.95 -24.99
CA ASP A 116 -9.68 -16.52 -25.42
C ASP A 116 -10.45 -15.95 -24.23
N GLN A 117 -11.20 -14.89 -24.51
CA GLN A 117 -12.25 -14.39 -23.63
C GLN A 117 -13.59 -15.00 -24.07
N THR A 118 -14.42 -15.28 -23.09
CA THR A 118 -15.77 -15.88 -23.22
C THR A 118 -16.72 -15.19 -22.26
N ASP A 119 -18.00 -15.51 -22.33
CA ASP A 119 -18.99 -15.00 -21.37
C ASP A 119 -18.65 -15.30 -19.89
N ASP A 120 -17.96 -16.40 -19.61
CA ASP A 120 -17.51 -16.77 -18.25
C ASP A 120 -16.29 -15.97 -17.76
N THR A 121 -15.62 -15.24 -18.66
CA THR A 121 -14.48 -14.40 -18.27
C THR A 121 -14.96 -13.31 -17.31
N THR A 122 -14.38 -13.23 -16.11
CA THR A 122 -14.85 -12.37 -15.01
C THR A 122 -15.20 -10.94 -15.43
N ARG A 123 -14.34 -10.28 -16.23
CA ARG A 123 -14.57 -8.91 -16.71
C ARG A 123 -15.75 -8.79 -17.66
N ILE A 124 -15.95 -9.78 -18.51
CA ILE A 124 -17.07 -9.85 -19.45
C ILE A 124 -18.37 -10.06 -18.68
N ARG A 125 -18.39 -11.06 -17.79
CA ARG A 125 -19.53 -11.33 -16.91
C ARG A 125 -19.95 -10.09 -16.11
N TYR A 126 -18.98 -9.35 -15.55
CA TYR A 126 -19.26 -8.16 -14.75
C TYR A 126 -19.78 -7.03 -15.64
N ALA A 127 -19.19 -6.80 -16.81
CA ALA A 127 -19.70 -5.83 -17.77
C ALA A 127 -21.12 -6.14 -18.24
N ARG A 128 -21.45 -7.43 -18.46
CA ARG A 128 -22.82 -7.87 -18.75
C ARG A 128 -23.78 -7.64 -17.57
N ASN A 129 -23.33 -7.82 -16.33
CA ASN A 129 -24.11 -7.46 -15.14
C ASN A 129 -24.37 -5.95 -15.09
N ASN A 130 -23.36 -5.11 -15.38
CA ASN A 130 -23.55 -3.66 -15.49
C ASN A 130 -24.60 -3.28 -16.54
N ILE A 131 -24.65 -3.97 -17.69
CA ILE A 131 -25.72 -3.79 -18.68
C ILE A 131 -27.07 -4.21 -18.08
N LYS A 132 -27.16 -5.45 -17.58
CA LYS A 132 -28.40 -6.07 -17.10
C LYS A 132 -29.07 -5.29 -15.97
N TYR A 133 -28.27 -4.75 -15.05
CA TYR A 133 -28.73 -4.02 -13.87
C TYR A 133 -28.52 -2.51 -14.00
N GLU A 134 -28.15 -2.03 -15.19
CA GLU A 134 -27.91 -0.63 -15.53
C GLU A 134 -26.97 0.11 -14.54
N VAL A 135 -25.91 -0.55 -14.07
CA VAL A 135 -24.96 0.03 -13.11
C VAL A 135 -23.93 0.90 -13.84
N PRO A 136 -23.84 2.22 -13.57
CA PRO A 136 -22.85 3.09 -14.19
C PRO A 136 -21.41 2.78 -13.77
N VAL A 137 -20.47 3.17 -14.62
CA VAL A 137 -19.03 3.02 -14.40
C VAL A 137 -18.31 4.35 -14.56
N GLY A 138 -17.41 4.69 -13.63
CA GLY A 138 -16.57 5.87 -13.78
C GLY A 138 -15.41 5.59 -14.74
N VAL A 139 -15.01 6.58 -15.55
CA VAL A 139 -13.93 6.39 -16.52
C VAL A 139 -12.80 7.37 -16.26
N ILE A 140 -11.57 6.85 -16.25
CA ILE A 140 -10.33 7.60 -16.11
C ILE A 140 -9.56 7.52 -17.44
N LEU A 141 -9.09 8.66 -17.93
CA LEU A 141 -8.26 8.78 -19.13
C LEU A 141 -6.80 9.05 -18.74
N GLY A 142 -5.90 8.20 -19.21
CA GLY A 142 -4.47 8.39 -19.08
C GLY A 142 -3.85 9.14 -20.27
N SER A 143 -2.79 9.90 -20.03
CA SER A 143 -2.10 10.71 -21.04
C SER A 143 -1.49 9.90 -22.19
N ASN A 144 -1.26 8.59 -22.02
CA ASN A 144 -0.74 7.73 -23.09
C ASN A 144 -1.84 7.25 -24.03
N ASN A 145 -3.09 7.66 -23.82
CA ASN A 145 -4.18 7.34 -24.73
C ASN A 145 -4.02 8.07 -26.08
N THR A 146 -4.11 7.29 -27.15
CA THR A 146 -3.91 7.74 -28.53
C THR A 146 -5.23 7.99 -29.28
N VAL A 147 -6.37 7.70 -28.66
CA VAL A 147 -7.71 7.73 -29.29
C VAL A 147 -8.47 9.01 -28.95
N CYS A 148 -8.18 9.62 -27.79
CA CYS A 148 -8.80 10.86 -27.37
C CYS A 148 -8.56 12.00 -28.40
N PRO A 149 -9.61 12.71 -28.84
CA PRO A 149 -9.51 13.70 -29.91
C PRO A 149 -8.80 15.00 -29.50
N THR A 150 -8.64 15.23 -28.19
CA THR A 150 -8.09 16.46 -27.62
C THR A 150 -6.87 16.20 -26.75
N GLU A 151 -6.18 17.29 -26.41
CA GLU A 151 -5.08 17.28 -25.46
C GLU A 151 -5.50 16.75 -24.09
N VAL A 152 -4.66 15.88 -23.52
CA VAL A 152 -4.88 15.25 -22.21
C VAL A 152 -3.91 15.88 -21.20
N PRO A 153 -4.38 16.73 -20.26
CA PRO A 153 -3.51 17.65 -19.52
C PRO A 153 -2.68 17.00 -18.41
N HIS A 154 -3.16 15.91 -17.80
CA HIS A 154 -2.45 15.22 -16.71
C HIS A 154 -2.21 13.75 -17.02
N ARG A 155 -1.37 13.08 -16.21
CA ARG A 155 -1.08 11.65 -16.38
C ARG A 155 -2.33 10.79 -16.29
N TYR A 156 -3.24 11.09 -15.37
CA TYR A 156 -4.55 10.47 -15.22
C TYR A 156 -5.62 11.53 -14.97
N ASN A 157 -6.74 11.49 -15.67
CA ASN A 157 -7.77 12.51 -15.70
C ASN A 157 -9.12 11.82 -15.54
N ILE A 158 -9.98 12.31 -14.66
CA ILE A 158 -11.34 11.77 -14.53
C ILE A 158 -12.18 12.30 -15.69
N LEU A 159 -12.88 11.41 -16.42
CA LEU A 159 -13.81 11.79 -17.48
C LEU A 159 -15.19 12.09 -16.90
N ASP A 160 -16.02 11.07 -16.77
CA ASP A 160 -17.39 11.11 -16.27
C ASP A 160 -17.86 9.69 -15.93
N TYR A 161 -19.12 9.54 -15.53
CA TYR A 161 -19.83 8.28 -15.50
C TYR A 161 -20.36 7.90 -16.88
N PHE A 162 -20.29 6.60 -17.18
CA PHE A 162 -20.76 6.00 -18.41
C PHE A 162 -21.64 4.79 -18.08
N ARG A 163 -22.53 4.43 -18.99
CA ARG A 163 -23.20 3.14 -19.03
C ARG A 163 -22.47 2.23 -20.00
N ILE A 164 -22.37 0.95 -19.67
CA ILE A 164 -22.01 -0.07 -20.66
C ILE A 164 -23.29 -0.37 -21.43
N THR A 165 -23.30 -0.16 -22.74
CA THR A 165 -24.50 -0.40 -23.58
C THR A 165 -24.43 -1.72 -24.33
N ASP A 166 -23.22 -2.11 -24.76
CA ASP A 166 -23.02 -3.29 -25.59
C ASP A 166 -21.70 -3.97 -25.21
N VAL A 167 -21.72 -5.31 -25.20
CA VAL A 167 -20.54 -6.17 -25.07
C VAL A 167 -20.62 -7.22 -26.17
N TRP A 168 -19.53 -7.38 -26.94
CA TRP A 168 -19.44 -8.34 -28.03
C TRP A 168 -18.02 -8.90 -28.15
N PHE A 169 -17.82 -9.92 -28.99
CA PHE A 169 -16.52 -10.53 -29.23
C PHE A 169 -16.00 -10.28 -30.65
N GLU A 170 -14.69 -10.25 -30.77
CA GLU A 170 -13.93 -10.16 -32.02
C GLU A 170 -12.84 -11.23 -32.06
N ILE A 171 -12.28 -11.47 -33.25
CA ILE A 171 -11.03 -12.23 -33.40
C ILE A 171 -9.88 -11.25 -33.60
N PHE A 172 -8.90 -11.29 -32.69
CA PHE A 172 -7.69 -10.50 -32.76
C PHE A 172 -6.48 -11.39 -32.45
N LYS A 173 -5.49 -11.42 -33.37
CA LYS A 173 -4.33 -12.32 -33.33
C LYS A 173 -4.71 -13.79 -33.08
N GLY A 174 -5.78 -14.24 -33.74
CA GLY A 174 -6.30 -15.60 -33.60
C GLY A 174 -6.91 -15.93 -32.24
N LYS A 175 -7.16 -14.93 -31.38
CA LYS A 175 -7.84 -15.09 -30.08
C LYS A 175 -9.16 -14.34 -30.05
N LYS A 176 -10.11 -14.90 -29.32
CA LYS A 176 -11.39 -14.25 -29.03
C LYS A 176 -11.18 -13.16 -27.98
N VAL A 177 -11.52 -11.93 -28.31
CA VAL A 177 -11.37 -10.77 -27.42
C VAL A 177 -12.69 -10.04 -27.28
N GLY A 178 -13.03 -9.66 -26.06
CA GLY A 178 -14.22 -8.89 -25.76
C GLY A 178 -14.02 -7.40 -26.01
N ARG A 179 -15.08 -6.77 -26.49
CA ARG A 179 -15.25 -5.33 -26.64
C ARG A 179 -16.38 -4.85 -25.77
N LEU A 180 -16.31 -3.57 -25.45
CA LEU A 180 -17.39 -2.87 -24.79
C LEU A 180 -17.60 -1.52 -25.45
N ARG A 181 -18.86 -1.09 -25.45
CA ARG A 181 -19.28 0.27 -25.79
C ARG A 181 -19.76 0.95 -24.51
N LEU A 182 -19.17 2.11 -24.22
CA LEU A 182 -19.54 3.00 -23.14
C LEU A 182 -20.26 4.21 -23.74
N GLU A 183 -21.34 4.60 -23.09
CA GLU A 183 -22.11 5.79 -23.42
C GLU A 183 -22.19 6.67 -22.18
N LYS A 184 -21.81 7.95 -22.32
CA LYS A 184 -21.81 8.91 -21.22
C LYS A 184 -23.20 8.96 -20.58
N LEU A 185 -23.24 8.94 -19.24
CA LEU A 185 -24.49 8.91 -18.50
C LEU A 185 -25.27 10.21 -18.67
N TYR A 186 -24.56 11.35 -18.62
CA TYR A 186 -25.14 12.68 -18.73
C TYR A 186 -24.81 13.33 -20.09
N LEU A 187 -25.55 12.95 -21.12
CA LEU A 187 -25.33 13.37 -22.52
C LEU A 187 -25.56 14.87 -22.79
N GLU A 188 -26.28 15.57 -21.90
CA GLU A 188 -26.53 17.01 -22.01
C GLU A 188 -25.37 17.85 -21.46
N ASN A 189 -24.51 17.24 -20.64
CA ASN A 189 -23.32 17.91 -20.13
C ASN A 189 -22.24 17.88 -21.20
N LYS A 190 -21.65 19.04 -21.53
CA LYS A 190 -20.48 19.07 -22.42
C LYS A 190 -19.30 18.35 -21.77
N SER A 191 -18.64 17.50 -22.52
CA SER A 191 -17.45 16.79 -22.06
C SER A 191 -16.23 17.70 -22.10
N TRP A 192 -15.43 17.73 -21.03
CA TRP A 192 -14.23 18.59 -20.99
C TRP A 192 -13.22 18.23 -22.10
N TRP A 193 -13.21 16.94 -22.51
CA TRP A 193 -12.37 16.43 -23.60
C TRP A 193 -12.99 16.63 -25.00
N ALA A 194 -14.14 17.30 -25.11
CA ALA A 194 -14.64 17.78 -26.39
C ALA A 194 -13.69 18.86 -26.96
N PRO A 195 -13.50 18.89 -28.29
CA PRO A 195 -12.85 20.03 -28.95
C PRO A 195 -13.48 21.37 -28.56
N LEU A 196 -12.65 22.40 -28.39
CA LEU A 196 -13.09 23.74 -27.96
C LEU A 196 -14.16 24.34 -28.89
N ASP A 197 -14.03 24.08 -30.20
CA ASP A 197 -14.91 24.51 -31.28
C ASP A 197 -16.25 23.76 -31.33
N ASN A 198 -16.39 22.61 -30.66
CA ASN A 198 -17.66 21.89 -30.62
C ASN A 198 -18.71 22.67 -29.83
N GLN A 199 -19.93 22.70 -30.34
CA GLN A 199 -21.07 23.32 -29.66
C GLN A 199 -21.48 22.51 -28.42
N HIS A 200 -22.24 23.14 -27.52
CA HIS A 200 -22.86 22.40 -26.43
C HIS A 200 -23.86 21.39 -26.99
N PRO A 201 -23.85 20.14 -26.50
CA PRO A 201 -24.76 19.14 -27.00
C PRO A 201 -26.20 19.49 -26.57
N GLY A 202 -27.12 19.58 -27.52
CA GLY A 202 -28.54 19.88 -27.25
C GLY A 202 -29.25 18.75 -26.51
N PRO A 203 -30.51 18.94 -26.04
CA PRO A 203 -31.27 17.88 -25.39
C PRO A 203 -31.40 16.65 -26.30
N LEU A 204 -31.30 15.45 -25.74
CA LEU A 204 -31.24 14.21 -26.53
C LEU A 204 -32.43 14.04 -27.48
N LYS A 205 -33.62 14.42 -27.01
CA LYS A 205 -34.88 14.38 -27.76
C LYS A 205 -34.92 15.26 -29.01
N ASP A 206 -34.04 16.26 -29.09
CA ASP A 206 -34.02 17.27 -30.15
C ASP A 206 -32.89 16.98 -31.17
N ARG A 207 -32.24 15.81 -31.08
CA ARG A 207 -31.12 15.41 -31.95
C ARG A 207 -31.58 14.45 -33.04
N ASP A 208 -31.59 14.93 -34.28
CA ASP A 208 -32.03 14.17 -35.46
C ASP A 208 -31.00 13.13 -35.96
N ASP A 209 -29.78 13.15 -35.42
CA ASP A 209 -28.65 12.31 -35.84
C ASP A 209 -28.46 11.03 -34.99
N ILE A 210 -29.42 10.75 -34.09
CA ILE A 210 -29.44 9.54 -33.28
C ILE A 210 -30.17 8.43 -34.04
N HIS A 211 -29.46 7.33 -34.30
CA HIS A 211 -29.99 6.16 -34.99
C HIS A 211 -30.05 4.95 -34.06
N GLU A 212 -31.08 4.11 -34.19
CA GLU A 212 -31.09 2.80 -33.54
C GLU A 212 -30.07 1.88 -34.23
N ALA A 213 -29.26 1.16 -33.44
CA ALA A 213 -28.39 0.14 -34.03
C ALA A 213 -29.26 -1.00 -34.58
N LEU A 214 -28.98 -1.41 -35.82
CA LEU A 214 -29.64 -2.55 -36.43
C LEU A 214 -29.19 -3.85 -35.75
N TYR A 215 -30.15 -4.70 -35.39
CA TYR A 215 -29.90 -6.05 -34.88
C TYR A 215 -30.37 -7.08 -35.90
N SER A 216 -29.69 -8.21 -35.99
CA SER A 216 -30.18 -9.36 -36.75
C SER A 216 -29.92 -10.66 -36.00
N THR A 217 -30.80 -11.64 -36.21
CA THR A 217 -30.76 -12.94 -35.54
C THR A 217 -29.96 -13.94 -36.38
N CYS A 218 -29.00 -14.61 -35.74
CA CYS A 218 -28.20 -15.62 -36.41
C CYS A 218 -29.01 -16.89 -36.69
N GLY A 219 -29.03 -17.34 -37.95
CA GLY A 219 -29.70 -18.58 -38.34
C GLY A 219 -29.11 -19.85 -37.69
N THR A 220 -27.87 -19.82 -37.23
CA THR A 220 -27.19 -20.98 -36.62
C THR A 220 -27.43 -21.08 -35.11
N CYS A 221 -27.10 -20.04 -34.35
CA CYS A 221 -27.24 -20.07 -32.88
C CYS A 221 -28.53 -19.44 -32.36
N GLN A 222 -29.34 -18.82 -33.24
CA GLN A 222 -30.60 -18.12 -32.90
C GLN A 222 -30.44 -16.94 -31.92
N LYS A 223 -29.20 -16.51 -31.64
CA LYS A 223 -28.92 -15.32 -30.85
C LYS A 223 -28.87 -14.08 -31.74
N SER A 224 -29.29 -12.95 -31.19
CA SER A 224 -29.24 -11.64 -31.85
C SER A 224 -27.86 -11.00 -31.69
N SER A 225 -27.37 -10.34 -32.74
CA SER A 225 -26.13 -9.54 -32.71
C SER A 225 -26.37 -8.18 -33.38
N PRO A 226 -25.77 -7.09 -32.85
CA PRO A 226 -25.82 -5.79 -33.49
C PRO A 226 -24.95 -5.73 -34.74
N THR A 227 -25.32 -4.88 -35.70
CA THR A 227 -24.48 -4.48 -36.83
C THR A 227 -23.43 -3.49 -36.34
N VAL A 228 -22.29 -4.00 -35.86
CA VAL A 228 -21.20 -3.18 -35.30
C VAL A 228 -20.33 -2.54 -36.38
N TYR A 229 -20.16 -3.19 -37.54
CA TYR A 229 -19.18 -2.79 -38.56
C TYR A 229 -19.83 -2.41 -39.89
N ALA A 230 -19.25 -1.43 -40.57
CA ALA A 230 -19.72 -0.98 -41.89
C ALA A 230 -19.54 -2.03 -42.99
N THR A 231 -18.73 -3.07 -42.76
CA THR A 231 -18.51 -4.18 -43.71
C THR A 231 -19.74 -5.08 -43.85
N GLY A 232 -20.66 -5.05 -42.88
CA GLY A 232 -21.89 -5.83 -42.90
C GLY A 232 -22.13 -6.57 -41.58
N TRP A 233 -23.34 -7.13 -41.45
CA TRP A 233 -23.73 -7.90 -40.28
C TRP A 233 -23.04 -9.27 -40.23
N MET A 234 -22.62 -9.68 -39.04
CA MET A 234 -22.10 -11.02 -38.73
C MET A 234 -22.50 -11.44 -37.33
N CYS A 235 -22.50 -12.75 -37.06
CA CYS A 235 -22.74 -13.25 -35.71
C CYS A 235 -21.56 -12.88 -34.79
N LEU A 236 -21.86 -12.25 -33.65
CA LEU A 236 -20.86 -11.85 -32.64
C LEU A 236 -20.88 -12.72 -31.39
N GLU A 237 -21.68 -13.79 -31.41
CA GLU A 237 -21.69 -14.83 -30.39
C GLU A 237 -20.47 -15.74 -30.57
N GLU A 238 -19.57 -15.71 -29.60
CA GLU A 238 -18.29 -16.41 -29.60
C GLU A 238 -18.39 -17.94 -29.59
N SER A 239 -19.52 -18.48 -29.15
CA SER A 239 -19.81 -19.92 -29.14
C SER A 239 -20.40 -20.43 -30.47
N CYS A 240 -20.73 -19.55 -31.41
CA CYS A 240 -21.40 -19.90 -32.66
C CYS A 240 -20.43 -20.29 -33.78
N ASP A 241 -20.77 -21.28 -34.61
CA ASP A 241 -19.99 -21.62 -35.81
C ASP A 241 -19.96 -20.50 -36.87
N GLY A 242 -20.97 -19.64 -36.86
CA GLY A 242 -21.07 -18.43 -37.69
C GLY A 242 -20.33 -17.22 -37.12
N PHE A 243 -19.66 -17.36 -35.96
CA PHE A 243 -18.92 -16.28 -35.32
C PHE A 243 -17.88 -15.67 -36.24
N TRP A 244 -17.86 -14.33 -36.33
CA TRP A 244 -16.84 -13.56 -37.06
C TRP A 244 -16.74 -13.87 -38.56
N LYS A 245 -17.85 -14.31 -39.18
CA LYS A 245 -17.93 -14.65 -40.61
C LYS A 245 -19.01 -13.83 -41.32
N ILE A 246 -18.70 -13.33 -42.51
CA ILE A 246 -19.66 -12.77 -43.46
C ILE A 246 -19.71 -13.70 -44.66
N ASN A 247 -20.91 -14.16 -45.05
CA ASN A 247 -21.11 -15.10 -46.16
C ASN A 247 -20.21 -16.36 -46.05
N GLY A 248 -19.98 -16.85 -44.83
CA GLY A 248 -19.12 -18.00 -44.54
C GLY A 248 -17.61 -17.70 -44.49
N ALA A 249 -17.17 -16.52 -44.93
CA ALA A 249 -15.76 -16.13 -44.93
C ALA A 249 -15.35 -15.41 -43.63
N LEU A 250 -14.24 -15.85 -43.03
CA LEU A 250 -13.67 -15.23 -41.83
C LEU A 250 -13.21 -13.80 -42.11
N GLN A 251 -13.50 -12.88 -41.19
CA GLN A 251 -13.17 -11.46 -41.35
C GLN A 251 -11.81 -11.09 -40.75
N ARG A 252 -11.22 -10.00 -41.27
CA ARG A 252 -9.96 -9.42 -40.79
C ARG A 252 -10.11 -8.80 -39.39
N GLU A 253 -8.99 -8.62 -38.70
CA GLU A 253 -8.94 -8.16 -37.31
C GLU A 253 -9.33 -6.69 -37.09
N LYS A 254 -9.31 -5.85 -38.13
CA LYS A 254 -9.64 -4.42 -38.04
C LYS A 254 -10.70 -4.04 -39.06
N LEU A 255 -11.89 -3.70 -38.57
CA LEU A 255 -13.03 -3.30 -39.39
C LEU A 255 -13.48 -1.89 -38.96
N PRO A 256 -13.89 -1.03 -39.90
CA PRO A 256 -14.50 0.26 -39.55
C PRO A 256 -15.86 0.04 -38.88
N TYR A 257 -16.16 0.82 -37.83
CA TYR A 257 -17.47 0.79 -37.20
C TYR A 257 -18.55 1.33 -38.15
N ALA A 258 -19.76 0.79 -38.04
CA ALA A 258 -20.92 1.35 -38.73
C ALA A 258 -21.32 2.67 -38.06
N ASP A 259 -21.63 3.69 -38.87
CA ASP A 259 -22.01 5.02 -38.37
C ASP A 259 -23.19 4.94 -37.39
N ASP A 260 -24.22 4.14 -37.70
CA ASP A 260 -25.40 3.97 -36.85
C ASP A 260 -25.05 3.39 -35.47
N PHE A 261 -24.07 2.48 -35.40
CA PHE A 261 -23.64 1.88 -34.13
C PHE A 261 -22.88 2.88 -33.24
N VAL A 262 -22.07 3.73 -33.86
CA VAL A 262 -21.33 4.79 -33.15
C VAL A 262 -22.30 5.88 -32.69
N LYS A 263 -23.19 6.34 -33.57
CA LYS A 263 -24.15 7.43 -33.33
C LYS A 263 -25.34 7.06 -32.45
N LYS A 264 -25.61 5.77 -32.25
CA LYS A 264 -26.65 5.30 -31.30
C LYS A 264 -26.56 6.02 -29.96
N ARG A 265 -27.70 6.41 -29.41
CA ARG A 265 -27.82 6.83 -28.00
C ARG A 265 -29.01 6.10 -27.41
N SER A 266 -28.78 5.42 -26.30
CA SER A 266 -29.80 4.59 -25.66
C SER A 266 -30.37 5.30 -24.45
N LEU A 267 -31.69 5.40 -24.34
CA LEU A 267 -32.30 5.85 -23.08
C LEU A 267 -32.21 4.70 -22.06
N PRO A 268 -31.76 4.95 -20.82
CA PRO A 268 -31.82 3.92 -19.80
C PRO A 268 -33.27 3.62 -19.48
N THR A 269 -33.55 2.35 -19.17
CA THR A 269 -34.91 1.91 -18.82
C THR A 269 -35.36 2.46 -17.48
N ASN A 270 -34.40 2.77 -16.59
CA ASN A 270 -34.62 3.40 -15.29
C ASN A 270 -33.93 4.77 -15.18
N PRO A 271 -34.33 5.63 -14.23
CA PRO A 271 -33.61 6.88 -13.93
C PRO A 271 -32.31 6.60 -13.16
N VAL A 272 -31.37 5.94 -13.83
CA VAL A 272 -30.11 5.45 -13.28
C VAL A 272 -29.27 6.60 -12.70
N GLN A 273 -28.72 6.39 -11.50
CA GLN A 273 -27.74 7.28 -10.87
C GLN A 273 -26.51 6.48 -10.45
N PRO A 274 -25.31 7.07 -10.48
CA PRO A 274 -24.11 6.41 -10.00
C PRO A 274 -24.17 6.20 -8.47
N PRO A 275 -23.60 5.11 -7.93
CA PRO A 275 -23.61 4.81 -6.50
C PRO A 275 -22.68 5.72 -5.67
N HIS A 276 -21.82 6.49 -6.35
CA HIS A 276 -20.84 7.39 -5.74
C HIS A 276 -20.79 8.71 -6.51
N SER A 277 -20.34 9.78 -5.85
CA SER A 277 -19.96 11.01 -6.54
C SER A 277 -18.76 10.76 -7.46
N LEU A 278 -18.75 11.41 -8.64
CA LEU A 278 -17.65 11.31 -9.60
C LEU A 278 -16.33 11.79 -8.97
N VAL A 279 -16.42 12.95 -8.31
CA VAL A 279 -15.38 13.51 -7.44
C VAL A 279 -15.97 13.60 -6.03
N PRO A 280 -15.49 12.82 -5.06
CA PRO A 280 -16.01 12.87 -3.70
C PRO A 280 -15.53 14.13 -2.97
N ASP A 281 -16.45 14.84 -2.32
CA ASP A 281 -16.12 15.92 -1.39
C ASP A 281 -16.05 15.37 0.04
N PHE A 282 -15.03 14.53 0.29
CA PHE A 282 -14.84 13.95 1.61
C PHE A 282 -14.62 15.02 2.69
N MET A 283 -14.02 16.16 2.35
CA MET A 283 -13.77 17.23 3.32
C MET A 283 -15.05 17.86 3.84
N SER A 284 -16.09 18.00 3.01
CA SER A 284 -17.40 18.51 3.46
C SER A 284 -18.05 17.65 4.56
N THR A 285 -17.65 16.38 4.65
CA THR A 285 -18.15 15.44 5.67
C THR A 285 -17.33 15.44 6.95
N LEU A 286 -16.24 16.20 7.02
CA LEU A 286 -15.37 16.30 8.19
C LEU A 286 -15.77 17.52 9.01
N SER A 287 -16.28 17.33 10.22
CA SER A 287 -16.46 18.41 11.18
C SER A 287 -15.33 18.41 12.22
N ASP A 288 -14.85 19.61 12.58
CA ASP A 288 -13.84 19.79 13.65
C ASP A 288 -14.32 19.26 15.01
N ASN A 289 -15.63 19.03 15.18
CA ASN A 289 -16.24 18.51 16.39
C ASN A 289 -16.45 16.99 16.38
N ASP A 290 -16.16 16.31 15.27
CA ASP A 290 -16.43 14.88 15.09
C ASP A 290 -15.35 14.03 15.78
N LYS A 291 -15.46 13.92 17.11
CA LYS A 291 -14.53 13.12 17.93
C LYS A 291 -14.47 11.65 17.49
N ASP A 292 -15.56 11.12 16.95
CA ASP A 292 -15.70 9.73 16.51
C ASP A 292 -14.86 9.39 15.28
N LEU A 293 -14.45 10.39 14.48
CA LEU A 293 -13.57 10.18 13.33
C LEU A 293 -12.09 10.08 13.72
N THR A 294 -11.73 10.45 14.95
CA THR A 294 -10.33 10.50 15.36
C THR A 294 -9.69 9.12 15.33
N GLY A 295 -8.73 8.97 14.43
CA GLY A 295 -8.02 7.71 14.22
C GLY A 295 -8.87 6.62 13.58
N SER A 296 -9.95 7.01 12.90
CA SER A 296 -10.70 6.13 12.03
C SER A 296 -9.97 5.88 10.71
N SER A 297 -10.07 4.66 10.19
CA SER A 297 -9.59 4.27 8.86
C SER A 297 -10.25 5.05 7.73
N ALA A 298 -11.43 5.66 7.95
CA ALA A 298 -12.03 6.58 7.01
C ALA A 298 -11.07 7.74 6.64
N LEU A 299 -10.28 8.24 7.62
CA LEU A 299 -9.31 9.31 7.41
C LEU A 299 -8.05 8.87 6.64
N LEU A 300 -7.92 7.59 6.27
CA LEU A 300 -6.85 7.11 5.39
C LEU A 300 -7.12 7.39 3.91
N HIS A 301 -8.36 7.73 3.55
CA HIS A 301 -8.70 8.09 2.18
C HIS A 301 -7.99 9.37 1.75
N GLY A 302 -7.67 9.44 0.47
CA GLY A 302 -7.25 10.67 -0.17
C GLY A 302 -8.42 11.63 -0.37
N ILE A 303 -8.08 12.87 -0.71
CA ILE A 303 -9.05 13.93 -1.04
C ILE A 303 -8.72 14.51 -2.42
N VAL A 304 -9.68 15.19 -3.05
CA VAL A 304 -9.39 16.03 -4.20
C VAL A 304 -9.09 17.45 -3.74
N CYS A 305 -7.98 18.01 -4.22
CA CYS A 305 -7.59 19.38 -3.91
C CYS A 305 -8.64 20.38 -4.43
N PRO A 306 -9.17 21.30 -3.60
CA PRO A 306 -10.15 22.28 -4.06
C PRO A 306 -9.53 23.43 -4.86
N GLN A 307 -8.19 23.54 -4.89
CA GLN A 307 -7.47 24.58 -5.64
C GLN A 307 -7.01 24.08 -7.01
N CYS A 308 -6.34 22.92 -7.04
CA CYS A 308 -5.77 22.39 -8.28
C CYS A 308 -6.49 21.16 -8.84
N HIS A 309 -7.50 20.62 -8.15
CA HIS A 309 -8.23 19.41 -8.54
C HIS A 309 -7.40 18.12 -8.62
N GLY A 310 -6.15 18.14 -8.14
CA GLY A 310 -5.32 16.94 -8.02
C GLY A 310 -5.73 16.06 -6.84
N CYS A 311 -5.74 14.75 -7.01
CA CYS A 311 -5.91 13.77 -5.94
C CYS A 311 -4.71 13.82 -4.98
N ILE A 312 -4.99 14.01 -3.69
CA ILE A 312 -4.00 14.08 -2.62
C ILE A 312 -4.19 12.87 -1.69
N PRO A 313 -3.23 11.92 -1.64
CA PRO A 313 -3.30 10.83 -0.69
C PRO A 313 -3.10 11.33 0.76
N ARG A 314 -3.62 10.59 1.76
CA ARG A 314 -3.29 10.86 3.16
C ARG A 314 -1.85 10.45 3.46
N THR A 315 -0.90 11.39 3.37
CA THR A 315 0.52 11.15 3.67
C THR A 315 0.90 11.50 5.09
N ARG A 316 0.28 12.53 5.70
CA ARG A 316 0.63 13.00 7.05
C ARG A 316 -0.40 12.53 8.06
N TRP A 317 0.03 12.26 9.29
CA TRP A 317 -0.86 11.87 10.38
C TRP A 317 -1.95 12.91 10.63
N HIS A 318 -1.59 14.20 10.61
CA HIS A 318 -2.47 15.30 10.97
C HIS A 318 -3.34 15.83 9.82
N GLY A 319 -3.13 15.40 8.57
CA GLY A 319 -3.87 16.00 7.46
C GLY A 319 -3.40 15.65 6.06
N TRP A 320 -3.90 16.42 5.11
CA TRP A 320 -3.50 16.40 3.71
C TRP A 320 -2.76 17.68 3.35
N VAL A 321 -1.69 17.52 2.58
CA VAL A 321 -0.92 18.62 2.01
C VAL A 321 -0.80 18.35 0.52
N CYS A 322 -1.21 19.31 -0.30
CA CYS A 322 -1.04 19.18 -1.74
C CYS A 322 0.43 19.36 -2.10
N GLU A 323 1.00 18.39 -2.81
CA GLU A 323 2.39 18.45 -3.30
C GLU A 323 2.46 18.83 -4.80
N THR A 324 1.34 19.27 -5.38
CA THR A 324 1.29 19.73 -6.77
C THR A 324 2.08 21.04 -6.90
N PRO A 325 2.96 21.19 -7.92
CA PRO A 325 3.66 22.46 -8.17
C PRO A 325 2.68 23.64 -8.23
N ASN A 326 3.04 24.74 -7.57
CA ASN A 326 2.24 25.98 -7.48
C ASN A 326 0.90 25.86 -6.74
N CYS A 327 0.60 24.74 -6.08
CA CYS A 327 -0.55 24.61 -5.19
C CYS A 327 -0.10 24.71 -3.73
N SER A 328 -0.75 25.55 -2.93
CA SER A 328 -0.44 25.75 -1.51
C SER A 328 -1.49 25.15 -0.56
N PHE A 329 -2.43 24.37 -1.09
CA PHE A 329 -3.52 23.81 -0.32
C PHE A 329 -3.03 22.86 0.77
N LYS A 330 -3.56 23.05 1.98
CA LYS A 330 -3.38 22.14 3.12
C LYS A 330 -4.69 22.05 3.91
N TYR A 331 -5.02 20.84 4.33
CA TYR A 331 -6.12 20.58 5.26
C TYR A 331 -5.54 19.80 6.44
N LEU A 332 -5.27 20.51 7.54
CA LEU A 332 -4.69 19.94 8.75
C LEU A 332 -5.75 19.96 9.84
N HIS A 333 -6.06 18.79 10.38
CA HIS A 333 -6.98 18.68 11.50
C HIS A 333 -6.33 19.25 12.76
N LYS A 334 -7.15 19.88 13.59
CA LYS A 334 -6.78 20.09 14.99
C LYS A 334 -6.67 18.72 15.65
N PRO A 335 -5.57 18.43 16.36
CA PRO A 335 -5.47 17.21 17.14
C PRO A 335 -6.67 17.09 18.09
N GLN A 336 -7.42 16.00 17.96
CA GLN A 336 -8.49 15.63 18.89
C GLN A 336 -8.03 14.33 19.56
N PRO A 337 -7.25 14.35 20.65
CA PRO A 337 -6.68 13.12 21.19
C PRO A 337 -7.77 12.10 21.53
N VAL A 338 -7.58 10.86 21.09
CA VAL A 338 -8.47 9.76 21.48
C VAL A 338 -8.30 9.53 22.98
N SER A 339 -9.42 9.56 23.70
CA SER A 339 -9.43 9.24 25.13
C SER A 339 -8.98 7.80 25.37
N LEU A 340 -8.03 7.60 26.28
CA LEU A 340 -7.61 6.25 26.65
C LEU A 340 -8.79 5.39 27.16
N ARG A 341 -9.77 6.03 27.81
CA ARG A 341 -10.99 5.38 28.31
C ARG A 341 -11.89 4.83 27.20
N SER A 342 -11.90 5.43 26.00
CA SER A 342 -12.73 4.96 24.88
C SER A 342 -12.12 3.76 24.13
N ILE A 343 -10.83 3.45 24.39
CA ILE A 343 -10.11 2.36 23.71
C ILE A 343 -9.71 1.20 24.64
N ILE A 344 -9.67 1.43 25.95
CA ILE A 344 -9.56 0.37 26.95
C ILE A 344 -10.97 -0.12 27.29
N SER A 345 -11.18 -1.44 27.36
CA SER A 345 -12.49 -2.04 27.66
C SER A 345 -12.71 -2.41 29.13
N GLY A 346 -11.64 -2.61 29.92
CA GLY A 346 -11.75 -2.97 31.34
C GLY A 346 -12.28 -1.83 32.21
N VAL A 347 -12.91 -2.13 33.35
CA VAL A 347 -13.45 -1.10 34.25
C VAL A 347 -12.34 -0.13 34.70
N GLU A 348 -11.17 -0.66 35.04
CA GLU A 348 -9.97 0.13 35.32
C GLU A 348 -9.15 0.38 34.04
N LEU A 349 -8.39 1.49 34.00
CA LEU A 349 -7.49 1.86 32.89
C LEU A 349 -6.16 1.08 32.88
N GLY A 350 -5.97 0.16 33.82
CA GLY A 350 -4.79 -0.65 33.98
C GLY A 350 -5.05 -1.73 35.03
N SER A 351 -4.08 -2.59 35.30
CA SER A 351 -4.19 -3.56 36.39
C SER A 351 -3.75 -2.90 37.70
N ALA A 352 -4.64 -2.82 38.69
CA ALA A 352 -4.26 -2.32 40.03
C ALA A 352 -3.06 -3.07 40.63
N GLY A 353 -3.03 -4.39 40.46
CA GLY A 353 -1.89 -5.25 40.77
C GLY A 353 -1.18 -5.75 39.51
N HIS A 354 -0.40 -6.82 39.65
CA HIS A 354 0.19 -7.48 38.49
C HIS A 354 -0.89 -8.10 37.61
N ARG A 355 -0.78 -7.90 36.30
CA ARG A 355 -1.69 -8.51 35.34
C ARG A 355 -1.59 -10.03 35.43
N VAL A 356 -2.69 -10.75 35.19
CA VAL A 356 -2.67 -12.22 35.09
C VAL A 356 -1.99 -12.70 33.80
N PRO A 357 -1.16 -13.75 33.85
CA PRO A 357 -0.57 -14.33 32.65
C PRO A 357 -1.64 -14.74 31.64
N TRP A 358 -1.43 -14.41 30.37
CA TRP A 358 -2.30 -14.87 29.31
C TRP A 358 -1.81 -16.22 28.77
N ILE A 359 -2.75 -17.15 28.55
CA ILE A 359 -2.50 -18.46 27.96
C ILE A 359 -3.10 -18.44 26.54
N PRO A 360 -2.29 -18.69 25.49
CA PRO A 360 -2.80 -18.73 24.13
C PRO A 360 -3.72 -19.92 23.90
N LYS A 361 -4.76 -19.74 23.09
CA LYS A 361 -5.71 -20.81 22.75
C LYS A 361 -5.03 -21.97 21.99
N SER A 362 -3.94 -21.69 21.29
CA SER A 362 -3.14 -22.68 20.57
C SER A 362 -2.33 -23.61 21.49
N GLY A 363 -2.31 -23.35 22.79
CA GLY A 363 -1.39 -23.99 23.74
C GLY A 363 0.04 -23.45 23.63
N GLU A 364 0.89 -23.88 24.56
CA GLU A 364 2.31 -23.52 24.58
C GLU A 364 3.12 -24.41 23.64
N SER A 365 4.17 -23.85 23.04
CA SER A 365 5.10 -24.60 22.20
C SER A 365 6.11 -25.34 23.08
N GLY A 366 6.33 -26.64 22.83
CA GLY A 366 7.38 -27.41 23.49
C GLY A 366 8.81 -26.91 23.21
N TRP A 367 8.97 -26.00 22.24
CA TRP A 367 10.24 -25.37 21.86
C TRP A 367 10.52 -24.04 22.59
N VAL A 368 9.59 -23.61 23.45
CA VAL A 368 9.67 -22.32 24.14
C VAL A 368 9.51 -22.55 25.62
N LYS A 369 10.55 -22.25 26.39
CA LYS A 369 10.46 -22.25 27.85
C LYS A 369 9.98 -20.88 28.31
N ARG A 370 8.90 -20.84 29.09
CA ARG A 370 8.37 -19.60 29.66
C ARG A 370 8.72 -19.50 31.14
N VAL A 371 9.30 -18.37 31.54
CA VAL A 371 9.60 -18.02 32.94
C VAL A 371 8.85 -16.75 33.30
N ILE A 372 8.16 -16.75 34.44
CA ILE A 372 7.39 -15.60 34.92
C ILE A 372 8.04 -15.08 36.21
N GLU A 373 8.39 -13.81 36.21
CA GLU A 373 8.95 -13.08 37.34
C GLU A 373 8.04 -11.90 37.70
N TYR A 374 7.95 -11.57 38.99
CA TYR A 374 7.20 -10.41 39.46
C TYR A 374 8.18 -9.40 40.04
N LEU A 375 8.36 -8.29 39.34
CA LEU A 375 9.06 -7.10 39.82
C LEU A 375 8.09 -6.24 40.64
N GLU A 376 8.57 -5.20 41.32
CA GLU A 376 7.68 -4.34 42.11
C GLU A 376 6.57 -3.72 41.26
N ASN A 377 6.92 -3.19 40.09
CA ASN A 377 6.00 -2.45 39.23
C ASN A 377 5.58 -3.19 37.95
N TYR A 378 6.16 -4.35 37.69
CA TYR A 378 5.96 -5.11 36.45
C TYR A 378 5.83 -6.60 36.71
N ARG A 379 5.01 -7.28 35.88
CA ARG A 379 5.17 -8.71 35.63
C ARG A 379 6.06 -8.89 34.41
N LYS A 380 7.04 -9.78 34.48
CA LYS A 380 8.01 -10.07 33.41
C LYS A 380 7.82 -11.52 32.95
N ASP A 381 7.33 -11.71 31.73
CA ASP A 381 7.23 -13.02 31.07
C ASP A 381 8.40 -13.18 30.09
N THR A 382 9.33 -14.07 30.37
CA THR A 382 10.46 -14.37 29.47
C THR A 382 10.20 -15.68 28.73
N TYR A 383 10.15 -15.61 27.41
CA TYR A 383 10.06 -16.73 26.48
C TYR A 383 11.46 -17.01 25.92
N GLU A 384 12.06 -18.11 26.37
CA GLU A 384 13.36 -18.58 25.94
C GLU A 384 13.21 -19.59 24.79
N ILE A 385 13.82 -19.28 23.66
CA ILE A 385 13.90 -20.19 22.50
C ILE A 385 15.33 -20.74 22.48
N GLU A 386 15.45 -22.02 22.79
CA GLU A 386 16.74 -22.69 23.00
C GLU A 386 17.73 -22.46 21.84
N GLY A 387 18.91 -21.91 22.16
CA GLY A 387 19.97 -21.64 21.19
C GLY A 387 19.67 -20.55 20.15
N ILE A 388 18.56 -19.83 20.28
CA ILE A 388 18.12 -18.79 19.35
C ILE A 388 18.12 -17.39 19.99
N GLY A 389 17.50 -17.26 21.16
CA GLY A 389 17.31 -15.96 21.81
C GLY A 389 16.11 -15.95 22.74
N VAL A 390 15.77 -14.75 23.22
CA VAL A 390 14.69 -14.54 24.20
C VAL A 390 13.73 -13.46 23.74
N VAL A 391 12.48 -13.59 24.17
CA VAL A 391 11.45 -12.55 24.07
C VAL A 391 10.93 -12.28 25.47
N THR A 392 11.01 -11.05 25.96
CA THR A 392 10.51 -10.67 27.28
C THR A 392 9.35 -9.71 27.15
N HIS A 393 8.22 -10.00 27.79
CA HIS A 393 7.04 -9.14 27.88
C HIS A 393 6.92 -8.58 29.30
N PHE A 394 6.99 -7.26 29.44
CA PHE A 394 6.77 -6.55 30.69
C PHE A 394 5.36 -5.97 30.70
N SER A 395 4.52 -6.45 31.62
CA SER A 395 3.17 -5.92 31.88
C SER A 395 3.20 -5.00 33.11
N PRO A 396 2.98 -3.67 32.96
CA PRO A 396 3.01 -2.74 34.08
C PRO A 396 1.76 -2.80 34.97
N LYS A 397 1.93 -2.38 36.23
CA LYS A 397 0.81 -1.96 37.10
C LYS A 397 0.23 -0.62 36.67
N ALA A 398 -0.99 -0.32 37.12
CA ALA A 398 -1.63 0.98 36.89
C ALA A 398 -0.82 2.16 37.45
N SER A 399 -0.08 1.97 38.56
CA SER A 399 0.82 2.99 39.13
C SER A 399 1.86 3.49 38.12
N VAL A 400 2.46 2.58 37.34
CA VAL A 400 3.43 2.89 36.28
C VAL A 400 2.79 3.71 35.17
N ASN A 401 1.57 3.33 34.76
CA ASN A 401 0.81 3.98 33.68
C ASN A 401 0.37 5.40 34.08
N ASN A 402 -0.04 5.58 35.34
CA ASN A 402 -0.67 6.79 35.85
C ASN A 402 0.30 7.86 36.36
N ARG A 403 1.55 7.51 36.70
CA ARG A 403 2.50 8.52 37.19
C ARG A 403 2.78 9.60 36.14
N GLU A 404 3.31 10.72 36.60
CA GLU A 404 3.77 11.81 35.75
C GLU A 404 4.77 11.33 34.68
N GLY A 405 4.52 11.66 33.41
CA GLY A 405 5.31 11.19 32.28
C GLY A 405 5.21 9.68 32.03
N GLY A 406 4.19 9.03 32.61
CA GLY A 406 3.80 7.64 32.41
C GLY A 406 3.19 7.39 31.03
N PRO A 407 2.98 6.11 30.66
CA PRO A 407 2.26 5.71 29.46
C PRO A 407 0.95 6.48 29.18
N ASN A 408 0.16 6.84 30.20
CA ASN A 408 -1.07 7.63 30.01
C ASN A 408 -0.77 9.02 29.43
N ASP A 409 0.19 9.73 30.02
CA ASP A 409 0.63 11.05 29.55
C ASP A 409 1.28 10.94 28.18
N MET A 410 2.11 9.93 27.96
CA MET A 410 2.77 9.67 26.67
C MET A 410 1.76 9.43 25.54
N PHE A 411 0.68 8.68 25.81
CA PHE A 411 -0.38 8.44 24.82
C PHE A 411 -1.18 9.71 24.50
N ARG A 412 -1.37 10.59 25.47
CA ARG A 412 -1.98 11.91 25.25
C ARG A 412 -1.04 12.80 24.41
N GLU A 413 0.20 12.99 24.87
CA GLU A 413 1.19 13.88 24.24
C GLU A 413 1.52 13.50 22.79
N ILE A 414 1.62 12.21 22.47
CA ILE A 414 1.95 11.77 21.10
C ILE A 414 0.85 12.10 20.09
N GLN A 415 -0.39 12.29 20.56
CA GLN A 415 -1.53 12.68 19.74
C GLN A 415 -1.67 14.20 19.63
N GLU A 416 -1.31 14.95 20.68
CA GLU A 416 -1.47 16.41 20.76
C GLU A 416 -0.44 17.18 19.93
N HIS A 417 0.70 16.56 19.63
CA HIS A 417 1.81 17.22 18.94
C HIS A 417 2.15 16.53 17.62
N ASP A 418 2.52 17.33 16.62
CA ASP A 418 3.07 16.79 15.37
C ASP A 418 4.49 16.29 15.58
N ILE A 419 4.61 15.01 15.90
CA ILE A 419 5.88 14.32 16.02
C ILE A 419 6.46 13.91 14.65
N GLY A 420 5.85 14.31 13.53
CA GLY A 420 6.34 14.05 12.17
C GLY A 420 5.92 12.71 11.57
N LEU A 421 4.87 12.07 12.10
CA LEU A 421 4.34 10.80 11.59
C LEU A 421 3.84 10.94 10.13
N LYS A 422 4.42 10.13 9.23
CA LYS A 422 4.08 10.11 7.80
C LYS A 422 3.96 8.70 7.25
N ARG A 423 3.13 8.52 6.22
CA ARG A 423 3.14 7.34 5.37
C ARG A 423 4.20 7.53 4.29
N HIS A 424 5.01 6.50 4.07
CA HIS A 424 6.19 6.59 3.21
C HIS A 424 6.02 5.76 1.94
N LYS A 425 6.67 6.16 0.84
CA LYS A 425 6.55 5.48 -0.46
C LYS A 425 7.30 4.14 -0.45
N LEU A 426 6.62 3.04 -0.75
CA LEU A 426 7.23 1.73 -0.86
C LEU A 426 8.21 1.68 -2.05
N SER A 427 9.47 1.30 -1.78
CA SER A 427 10.53 1.21 -2.80
C SER A 427 10.71 -0.20 -3.38
N GLN A 428 10.18 -1.24 -2.72
CA GLN A 428 10.38 -2.65 -3.08
C GLN A 428 9.15 -3.30 -3.72
N SER A 429 9.40 -4.36 -4.50
CA SER A 429 8.47 -5.32 -5.14
C SER A 429 7.25 -4.71 -5.83
N VAL A 430 6.25 -4.27 -5.06
CA VAL A 430 5.03 -3.63 -5.57
C VAL A 430 5.30 -2.20 -6.01
N GLY A 431 6.18 -1.46 -5.31
CA GLY A 431 6.58 -0.09 -5.68
C GLY A 431 7.36 0.01 -6.99
N LYS A 432 8.04 -1.09 -7.38
CA LYS A 432 8.69 -1.22 -8.69
C LYS A 432 7.68 -1.41 -9.83
N ILE A 433 6.54 -2.03 -9.56
CA ILE A 433 5.47 -2.30 -10.54
C ILE A 433 4.49 -1.13 -10.61
N VAL A 434 4.15 -0.53 -9.47
CA VAL A 434 3.21 0.59 -9.35
C VAL A 434 3.87 1.70 -8.51
N LYS A 435 4.25 2.78 -9.18
CA LYS A 435 4.83 3.96 -8.53
C LYS A 435 3.79 4.63 -7.60
N GLY A 436 4.26 5.11 -6.45
CA GLY A 436 3.45 5.97 -5.56
C GLY A 436 2.71 5.26 -4.43
N ILE A 437 2.83 3.93 -4.31
CA ILE A 437 2.20 3.20 -3.20
C ILE A 437 2.83 3.63 -1.87
N LEU A 438 1.99 3.97 -0.91
CA LEU A 438 2.38 4.34 0.44
C LEU A 438 2.29 3.15 1.40
N THR A 439 3.09 3.15 2.47
CA THR A 439 2.89 2.29 3.64
C THR A 439 1.46 2.41 4.15
N ARG A 440 0.93 1.39 4.84
CA ARG A 440 -0.36 1.53 5.53
C ARG A 440 -0.20 2.40 6.78
N HIS A 441 0.72 2.05 7.66
CA HIS A 441 1.00 2.78 8.89
C HIS A 441 1.74 4.10 8.66
N PHE A 442 1.66 5.00 9.64
CA PHE A 442 2.47 6.22 9.69
C PHE A 442 3.71 5.95 10.54
N ALA A 443 4.87 6.41 10.12
CA ALA A 443 6.12 6.23 10.84
C ALA A 443 6.98 7.50 10.85
N VAL A 444 7.80 7.63 11.88
CA VAL A 444 8.87 8.64 12.00
C VAL A 444 10.02 8.05 12.80
N ASN A 445 11.25 8.37 12.42
CA ASN A 445 12.47 7.82 12.99
C ASN A 445 13.25 8.91 13.74
N TYR A 446 13.80 8.57 14.90
CA TYR A 446 14.68 9.45 15.67
C TYR A 446 16.04 8.80 15.96
N GLY A 447 17.11 9.60 15.99
CA GLY A 447 18.48 9.12 16.24
C GLY A 447 19.18 8.67 14.96
N MET A 448 19.74 7.45 14.96
CA MET A 448 20.40 6.89 13.78
C MET A 448 19.44 6.72 12.60
N LYS A 449 19.89 7.08 11.39
CA LYS A 449 19.12 6.80 10.17
C LYS A 449 19.18 5.29 9.91
N TYR A 450 18.01 4.67 9.99
CA TYR A 450 17.84 3.24 9.79
C TYR A 450 17.24 2.98 8.40
N LYS A 451 17.83 2.06 7.65
CA LYS A 451 17.34 1.66 6.32
C LYS A 451 16.28 0.58 6.47
N TYR A 452 15.06 1.00 6.81
CA TYR A 452 13.89 0.14 6.74
C TYR A 452 13.58 -0.21 5.27
N ILE A 453 12.66 -1.15 5.02
CA ILE A 453 12.12 -1.47 3.67
C ILE A 453 11.62 -0.18 2.95
N VAL A 454 11.39 0.89 3.71
CA VAL A 454 10.98 2.21 3.25
C VAL A 454 11.91 3.28 3.84
N GLU A 455 12.34 4.25 3.03
CA GLU A 455 13.11 5.39 3.53
C GLU A 455 12.20 6.28 4.39
N THR A 456 12.58 6.49 5.65
CA THR A 456 11.86 7.31 6.64
C THR A 456 12.66 8.59 6.89
N ASP A 457 11.97 9.72 7.07
CA ASP A 457 12.60 10.96 7.55
C ASP A 457 13.17 10.72 8.97
N THR A 458 14.48 10.94 9.16
CA THR A 458 15.14 10.79 10.47
C THR A 458 15.44 12.15 11.08
N ALA A 459 14.98 12.38 12.31
CA ALA A 459 15.36 13.55 13.11
C ALA A 459 16.36 13.14 14.21
N SER A 460 17.27 14.04 14.60
CA SER A 460 18.15 13.79 15.76
C SER A 460 17.35 13.73 17.07
N PHE A 461 17.84 12.98 18.06
CA PHE A 461 17.20 12.91 19.38
C PHE A 461 17.09 14.25 20.10
N ASN A 462 17.98 15.21 19.83
CA ASN A 462 17.89 16.54 20.42
C ASN A 462 16.64 17.31 19.96
N LYS A 463 16.14 16.99 18.76
CA LYS A 463 14.88 17.54 18.24
C LYS A 463 13.67 16.67 18.58
N ALA A 464 13.87 15.55 19.29
CA ALA A 464 12.81 14.63 19.60
C ALA A 464 11.88 15.19 20.70
N PRO A 465 10.55 15.10 20.52
CA PRO A 465 9.56 15.43 21.55
C PRO A 465 9.81 14.67 22.85
N CYS A 466 9.34 15.22 23.98
CA CYS A 466 9.58 14.62 25.31
C CYS A 466 9.07 13.17 25.38
N VAL A 467 7.91 12.88 24.79
CA VAL A 467 7.35 11.52 24.68
C VAL A 467 8.32 10.51 24.05
N ILE A 468 9.06 10.90 23.00
CA ILE A 468 10.03 10.02 22.34
C ILE A 468 11.23 9.75 23.25
N ARG A 469 11.74 10.79 23.92
CA ARG A 469 12.89 10.67 24.83
C ARG A 469 12.56 9.84 26.08
N ARG A 470 11.37 10.01 26.66
CA ARG A 470 10.86 9.17 27.75
C ARG A 470 10.68 7.72 27.33
N ALA A 471 10.19 7.47 26.12
CA ALA A 471 10.08 6.12 25.57
C ALA A 471 11.46 5.47 25.46
N LEU A 472 12.45 6.18 24.91
CA LEU A 472 13.82 5.68 24.78
C LEU A 472 14.41 5.25 26.13
N GLY A 473 14.23 6.05 27.19
CA GLY A 473 14.66 5.72 28.55
C GLY A 473 14.04 4.43 29.10
N ARG A 474 12.71 4.29 28.95
CA ARG A 474 11.96 3.08 29.37
C ARG A 474 12.39 1.83 28.61
N LEU A 475 12.63 1.97 27.31
CA LEU A 475 13.05 0.88 26.44
C LEU A 475 14.49 0.45 26.71
N ALA A 476 15.37 1.40 27.01
CA ALA A 476 16.73 1.09 27.47
C ALA A 476 16.72 0.35 28.82
N TRP A 477 15.84 0.73 29.75
CA TRP A 477 15.65 -0.01 31.00
C TRP A 477 15.14 -1.44 30.74
N ALA A 478 14.11 -1.61 29.92
CA ALA A 478 13.57 -2.93 29.60
C ALA A 478 14.64 -3.84 28.98
N GLY A 479 15.45 -3.29 28.06
CA GLY A 479 16.60 -4.01 27.50
C GLY A 479 17.59 -4.47 28.58
N ARG A 480 17.97 -3.60 29.53
CA ARG A 480 18.84 -3.96 30.66
C ARG A 480 18.24 -5.04 31.57
N GLN A 481 16.92 -5.09 31.72
CA GLN A 481 16.23 -6.10 32.53
C GLN A 481 16.12 -7.46 31.82
N THR A 482 16.33 -7.50 30.50
CA THR A 482 16.25 -8.71 29.69
C THR A 482 17.60 -9.37 29.47
N VAL A 483 18.68 -8.60 29.34
CA VAL A 483 20.01 -9.13 28.96
C VAL A 483 21.08 -8.82 30.01
N SER A 484 22.18 -9.58 29.99
CA SER A 484 23.31 -9.32 30.87
C SER A 484 23.95 -7.96 30.57
N GLN A 485 24.63 -7.37 31.56
CA GLN A 485 25.29 -6.07 31.38
C GLN A 485 26.32 -6.06 30.23
N SER A 486 26.99 -7.19 29.98
CA SER A 486 27.94 -7.37 28.88
C SER A 486 27.29 -7.45 27.50
N GLU A 487 26.04 -7.90 27.42
CA GLU A 487 25.30 -8.04 26.16
C GLU A 487 24.44 -6.79 25.85
N PHE A 488 24.18 -5.96 26.85
CA PHE A 488 23.34 -4.78 26.69
C PHE A 488 24.01 -3.71 25.82
N GLN A 489 23.41 -3.46 24.66
CA GLN A 489 23.74 -2.33 23.79
C GLN A 489 22.68 -1.24 23.98
N PRO A 490 23.07 -0.03 24.46
CA PRO A 490 22.14 1.07 24.60
C PRO A 490 21.54 1.46 23.24
N PRO A 491 20.21 1.62 23.13
CA PRO A 491 19.59 1.95 21.85
C PRO A 491 20.01 3.35 21.40
N ASN A 492 20.28 3.50 20.11
CA ASN A 492 20.64 4.76 19.46
C ASN A 492 19.67 5.15 18.31
N GLU A 493 18.56 4.44 18.21
CA GLU A 493 17.49 4.67 17.25
C GLU A 493 16.14 4.44 17.94
N LEU A 494 15.12 5.22 17.56
CA LEU A 494 13.74 4.98 17.95
C LEU A 494 12.78 5.27 16.78
N LEU A 495 12.07 4.22 16.37
CA LEU A 495 11.02 4.24 15.35
C LEU A 495 9.66 4.36 16.04
N ALA A 496 8.96 5.45 15.79
CA ALA A 496 7.59 5.63 16.23
C ALA A 496 6.64 5.28 15.08
N ILE A 497 5.70 4.38 15.33
CA ILE A 497 4.66 3.98 14.37
C ILE A 497 3.29 4.27 14.95
N GLY A 498 2.46 4.98 14.19
CA GLY A 498 1.05 5.25 14.49
C GLY A 498 0.11 4.42 13.62
N TYR A 499 -0.94 3.91 14.26
CA TYR A 499 -2.00 3.11 13.64
C TYR A 499 -3.37 3.74 13.91
N PHE A 500 -4.13 3.98 12.84
CA PHE A 500 -5.57 4.16 12.91
C PHE A 500 -6.27 2.81 13.13
N ASP A 501 -7.59 2.83 13.37
CA ASP A 501 -8.38 1.61 13.45
C ASP A 501 -8.18 0.73 12.19
N THR A 502 -8.32 -0.59 12.36
CA THR A 502 -8.11 -1.63 11.33
C THR A 502 -6.71 -1.75 10.71
N GLN A 503 -5.81 -0.79 10.94
CA GLN A 503 -4.44 -0.86 10.42
C GLN A 503 -3.65 -1.96 11.12
N ARG A 504 -2.86 -2.71 10.35
CA ARG A 504 -1.97 -3.76 10.87
C ARG A 504 -0.70 -3.83 10.05
N ILE A 505 0.37 -4.33 10.65
CA ILE A 505 1.55 -4.81 9.94
C ILE A 505 1.44 -6.33 9.88
N GLY A 506 1.62 -6.90 8.68
CA GLY A 506 1.65 -8.34 8.50
C GLY A 506 2.91 -8.98 9.11
N TRP A 507 3.14 -10.23 8.76
CA TRP A 507 4.40 -10.91 9.06
C TRP A 507 5.59 -10.14 8.47
N HIS A 508 6.53 -9.78 9.33
CA HIS A 508 7.77 -9.09 8.97
C HIS A 508 8.87 -9.47 9.97
N ASP A 509 10.10 -9.07 9.68
CA ASP A 509 11.25 -9.36 10.52
C ASP A 509 12.16 -8.15 10.65
N ASP A 510 13.03 -8.21 11.66
CA ASP A 510 14.04 -7.19 11.93
C ASP A 510 15.45 -7.76 11.65
N GLY A 511 15.61 -8.56 10.60
CA GLY A 511 16.89 -9.20 10.25
C GLY A 511 17.83 -8.34 9.40
N GLU A 512 17.70 -7.01 9.42
CA GLU A 512 18.50 -6.12 8.57
C GLU A 512 19.97 -6.01 8.99
N VAL A 513 20.84 -5.78 8.01
CA VAL A 513 22.28 -5.60 8.24
C VAL A 513 22.52 -4.35 9.09
N GLY A 514 23.36 -4.49 10.12
CA GLY A 514 23.73 -3.41 11.03
C GLY A 514 22.80 -3.24 12.23
N LEU A 515 21.71 -4.02 12.32
CA LEU A 515 20.85 -4.03 13.50
C LEU A 515 21.51 -4.83 14.64
N GLY A 516 21.51 -4.27 15.84
CA GLY A 516 21.95 -4.93 17.07
C GLY A 516 20.98 -6.03 17.52
N PRO A 517 21.42 -6.92 18.42
CA PRO A 517 20.64 -8.09 18.80
C PRO A 517 19.41 -7.76 19.65
N THR A 518 19.31 -6.55 20.23
CA THR A 518 18.24 -6.15 21.13
C THR A 518 17.30 -5.14 20.47
N ILE A 519 16.01 -5.49 20.45
CA ILE A 519 14.91 -4.62 19.99
C ILE A 519 13.92 -4.50 21.13
N ALA A 520 13.60 -3.29 21.55
CA ALA A 520 12.64 -3.04 22.61
C ALA A 520 11.47 -2.21 22.06
N THR A 521 10.22 -2.60 22.34
CA THR A 521 9.02 -1.89 21.88
C THR A 521 8.09 -1.54 23.03
N LEU A 522 7.60 -0.31 23.05
CA LEU A 522 6.56 0.18 23.96
C LEU A 522 5.23 0.26 23.21
N SER A 523 4.19 -0.33 23.80
CA SER A 523 2.82 -0.34 23.30
C SER A 523 1.99 0.76 23.97
N LEU A 524 1.44 1.69 23.20
CA LEU A 524 0.55 2.74 23.71
C LEU A 524 -0.83 2.67 23.03
N GLY A 525 -1.89 2.65 23.83
CA GLY A 525 -3.27 2.78 23.36
C GLY A 525 -3.99 1.44 23.28
N GLY A 526 -4.60 1.15 22.12
CA GLY A 526 -5.42 -0.03 21.90
C GLY A 526 -4.68 -1.35 22.12
N GLU A 527 -5.42 -2.37 22.53
CA GLU A 527 -4.90 -3.73 22.66
C GLU A 527 -4.51 -4.33 21.31
N ALA A 528 -3.50 -5.20 21.32
CA ALA A 528 -3.09 -5.97 20.15
C ALA A 528 -2.67 -7.40 20.53
N ILE A 529 -2.62 -8.28 19.54
CA ILE A 529 -1.99 -9.60 19.65
C ILE A 529 -0.68 -9.54 18.88
N MET A 530 0.42 -9.88 19.53
CA MET A 530 1.71 -10.09 18.90
C MET A 530 1.97 -11.59 18.80
N SER A 531 2.28 -12.04 17.58
CA SER A 531 2.55 -13.44 17.27
C SER A 531 3.93 -13.56 16.64
N ILE A 532 4.69 -14.58 17.02
CA ILE A 532 6.04 -14.85 16.51
C ILE A 532 6.06 -16.28 15.95
N ARG A 533 6.65 -16.44 14.77
CA ARG A 533 6.82 -17.73 14.10
C ARG A 533 8.15 -17.81 13.36
N VAL A 534 8.58 -19.03 13.03
CA VAL A 534 9.71 -19.24 12.11
C VAL A 534 9.35 -18.66 10.75
N LYS A 535 10.28 -18.01 10.03
CA LYS A 535 10.00 -17.55 8.65
C LYS A 535 9.73 -18.76 7.75
N ASP A 536 8.77 -18.63 6.84
CA ASP A 536 8.30 -19.75 5.99
C ASP A 536 9.45 -20.49 5.27
N LYS A 537 10.44 -19.74 4.76
CA LYS A 537 11.64 -20.30 4.11
C LYS A 537 12.46 -21.20 5.04
N TYR A 538 12.63 -20.83 6.31
CA TYR A 538 13.37 -21.63 7.29
C TYR A 538 12.51 -22.72 7.90
N TYR A 539 11.20 -22.50 8.03
CA TYR A 539 10.27 -23.52 8.49
C TYR A 539 10.29 -24.72 7.54
N LYS A 540 10.19 -24.47 6.22
CA LYS A 540 10.17 -25.49 5.16
C LYS A 540 11.56 -25.91 4.65
N GLY A 541 12.62 -25.16 4.98
CA GLY A 541 13.99 -25.42 4.51
C GLY A 541 14.28 -25.05 3.05
N ASN A 542 13.41 -24.27 2.39
CA ASN A 542 13.47 -23.97 0.96
C ASN A 542 13.42 -22.46 0.68
N LYS A 543 14.14 -21.99 -0.36
CA LYS A 543 14.20 -20.58 -0.77
C LYS A 543 12.90 -20.07 -1.41
N GLU A 544 12.12 -20.94 -2.07
CA GLU A 544 10.86 -20.60 -2.73
C GLU A 544 9.70 -21.46 -2.20
N PRO A 545 8.69 -20.86 -1.55
CA PRO A 545 7.53 -21.59 -1.02
C PRO A 545 6.69 -22.30 -2.08
N THR A 546 6.72 -21.83 -3.32
CA THR A 546 5.80 -22.24 -4.40
C THR A 546 6.36 -23.36 -5.29
N THR A 547 7.68 -23.49 -5.44
CA THR A 547 8.29 -24.46 -6.36
C THR A 547 9.05 -25.59 -5.66
N ARG A 548 9.28 -25.49 -4.33
CA ARG A 548 10.11 -26.43 -3.53
C ARG A 548 11.50 -26.74 -4.13
N SER A 549 11.95 -25.95 -5.10
CA SER A 549 13.01 -26.38 -6.02
C SER A 549 14.44 -26.06 -5.56
N LYS A 550 14.61 -25.25 -4.51
CA LYS A 550 15.93 -24.81 -4.02
C LYS A 550 16.01 -24.83 -2.50
N ILE A 551 16.80 -25.75 -1.97
CA ILE A 551 17.11 -25.87 -0.53
C ILE A 551 17.99 -24.71 -0.07
N ILE A 552 17.91 -24.37 1.21
CA ILE A 552 18.80 -23.39 1.84
C ILE A 552 20.16 -24.04 2.16
N GLU A 553 21.21 -23.59 1.48
CA GLU A 553 22.59 -24.12 1.66
C GLU A 553 23.07 -24.03 3.12
N ASN A 554 22.86 -22.87 3.75
CA ASN A 554 23.17 -22.64 5.16
C ASN A 554 21.89 -22.71 6.00
N ASP A 555 21.22 -23.85 6.00
CA ASP A 555 19.98 -24.05 6.75
C ASP A 555 20.24 -23.93 8.28
N PRO A 556 19.67 -22.93 8.97
CA PRO A 556 19.87 -22.77 10.40
C PRO A 556 19.11 -23.80 11.24
N ALA A 557 18.16 -24.54 10.65
CA ALA A 557 17.30 -25.51 11.32
C ALA A 557 16.75 -25.00 12.67
N PRO A 558 15.94 -23.92 12.67
CA PRO A 558 15.46 -23.31 13.90
C PRO A 558 14.47 -24.23 14.63
N PRO A 559 14.44 -24.22 15.99
CA PRO A 559 13.49 -25.01 16.78
C PRO A 559 12.05 -24.87 16.30
N GLY A 560 11.40 -26.03 16.11
CA GLY A 560 10.02 -26.13 15.64
C GLY A 560 9.82 -26.06 14.12
N CYS A 561 10.88 -26.08 13.31
CA CYS A 561 10.76 -26.21 11.84
C CYS A 561 10.36 -27.63 11.39
N GLU A 562 9.92 -27.79 10.13
CA GLU A 562 9.66 -29.11 9.55
C GLU A 562 10.94 -29.95 9.54
N LYS A 563 10.82 -31.24 9.86
CA LYS A 563 11.94 -32.20 9.93
C LYS A 563 13.10 -31.71 10.84
N TYR A 564 12.77 -31.01 11.93
CA TYR A 564 13.72 -30.35 12.83
C TYR A 564 14.86 -31.26 13.29
N GLU A 565 14.59 -32.44 13.88
CA GLU A 565 15.67 -33.29 14.42
C GLU A 565 16.68 -33.72 13.35
N ALA A 566 16.20 -34.15 12.17
CA ALA A 566 17.09 -34.55 11.08
C ALA A 566 17.94 -33.38 10.57
N ARG A 567 17.34 -32.19 10.44
CA ARG A 567 18.04 -30.98 9.99
C ARG A 567 19.02 -30.47 11.05
N ARG A 568 18.66 -30.55 12.33
CA ARG A 568 19.49 -30.19 13.48
C ARG A 568 20.73 -31.06 13.57
N LEU A 569 20.58 -32.38 13.54
CA LEU A 569 21.71 -33.32 13.57
C LEU A 569 22.66 -33.08 12.40
N LEU A 570 22.12 -32.87 11.20
CA LEU A 570 22.92 -32.59 10.01
C LEU A 570 23.67 -31.25 10.10
N ARG A 571 23.03 -30.22 10.68
CA ARG A 571 23.69 -28.94 10.97
C ARG A 571 24.82 -29.14 11.98
N ASP A 572 24.57 -29.82 13.08
CA ASP A 572 25.54 -30.04 14.16
C ASP A 572 26.76 -30.85 13.64
N GLU A 573 26.54 -31.86 12.77
CA GLU A 573 27.61 -32.60 12.10
C GLU A 573 28.46 -31.71 11.17
N PHE A 574 27.81 -30.81 10.42
CA PHE A 574 28.50 -29.88 9.53
C PHE A 574 29.30 -28.84 10.30
N GLU A 575 28.72 -28.24 11.35
CA GLU A 575 29.39 -27.27 12.22
C GLU A 575 30.57 -27.89 12.98
N ALA A 576 30.47 -29.18 13.32
CA ALA A 576 31.58 -29.95 13.89
C ALA A 576 32.63 -30.39 12.86
N GLY A 577 32.48 -30.03 11.58
CA GLY A 577 33.42 -30.38 10.50
C GLY A 577 33.42 -31.86 10.12
N LYS A 578 32.40 -32.63 10.51
CA LYS A 578 32.32 -34.09 10.25
C LYS A 578 31.91 -34.42 8.82
N ILE A 579 31.24 -33.48 8.14
CA ILE A 579 30.75 -33.65 6.77
C ILE A 579 31.10 -32.42 5.93
N SER A 580 31.29 -32.64 4.63
CA SER A 580 31.55 -31.55 3.68
C SER A 580 30.28 -30.76 3.34
N ALA A 581 30.43 -29.56 2.77
CA ALA A 581 29.29 -28.76 2.30
C ALA A 581 28.50 -29.49 1.19
N SER A 582 29.19 -30.23 0.32
CA SER A 582 28.56 -31.04 -0.72
C SER A 582 27.75 -32.19 -0.12
N GLU A 583 28.31 -32.88 0.88
CA GLU A 583 27.63 -33.97 1.57
C GLU A 583 26.40 -33.48 2.34
N ARG A 584 26.51 -32.34 3.04
CA ARG A 584 25.37 -31.69 3.70
C ARG A 584 24.24 -31.42 2.71
N LYS A 585 24.56 -30.86 1.53
CA LYS A 585 23.56 -30.56 0.49
C LYS A 585 22.81 -31.82 0.05
N THR A 586 23.54 -32.88 -0.31
CA THR A 586 22.94 -34.16 -0.73
C THR A 586 22.04 -34.76 0.36
N ARG A 587 22.47 -34.68 1.62
CA ARG A 587 21.67 -35.19 2.74
C ARG A 587 20.42 -34.34 3.01
N LEU A 588 20.48 -33.01 2.86
CA LEU A 588 19.29 -32.16 2.91
C LEU A 588 18.31 -32.50 1.78
N GLU A 589 18.79 -32.69 0.54
CA GLU A 589 17.97 -33.10 -0.60
C GLU A 589 17.22 -34.41 -0.29
N LYS A 590 17.92 -35.38 0.30
CA LYS A 590 17.30 -36.63 0.75
C LYS A 590 16.22 -36.41 1.80
N ILE A 591 16.50 -35.62 2.85
CA ILE A 591 15.53 -35.28 3.91
C ILE A 591 14.24 -34.72 3.30
N PHE A 592 14.33 -33.83 2.30
CA PHE A 592 13.16 -33.23 1.67
C PHE A 592 12.49 -34.07 0.57
N SER A 593 13.19 -35.07 0.03
CA SER A 593 12.63 -36.01 -0.97
C SER A 593 11.67 -37.04 -0.39
N GLU A 594 11.70 -37.27 0.93
CA GLU A 594 10.79 -38.19 1.60
C GLU A 594 9.35 -37.64 1.59
N PRO A 595 8.37 -38.39 1.04
CA PRO A 595 6.99 -37.96 0.92
C PRO A 595 6.37 -37.76 2.31
N GLU A 596 5.77 -36.60 2.54
CA GLU A 596 4.95 -36.37 3.73
C GLU A 596 3.50 -36.79 3.47
N PRO A 597 2.76 -37.24 4.50
CA PRO A 597 1.32 -37.44 4.37
C PRO A 597 0.65 -36.11 4.00
N GLU A 598 0.04 -36.10 2.82
CA GLU A 598 -0.72 -34.98 2.29
C GLU A 598 -1.94 -34.70 3.19
N LEU A 599 -2.16 -33.43 3.55
CA LEU A 599 -3.44 -32.95 4.05
C LEU A 599 -4.04 -32.05 2.96
N ASP A 600 -5.08 -32.55 2.29
CA ASP A 600 -5.99 -31.80 1.42
C ASP A 600 -5.33 -30.90 0.35
N GLY A 601 -4.21 -31.34 -0.24
CA GLY A 601 -3.58 -30.63 -1.37
C GLY A 601 -3.09 -29.21 -1.06
N LYS A 602 -2.99 -28.81 0.22
CA LYS A 602 -2.52 -27.48 0.66
C LYS A 602 -1.27 -27.59 1.52
N LEU A 603 -0.33 -26.66 1.32
CA LEU A 603 0.86 -26.52 2.17
C LEU A 603 0.42 -26.19 3.61
N ARG A 604 0.95 -26.89 4.61
CA ARG A 604 0.69 -26.58 6.02
C ARG A 604 1.20 -25.17 6.34
N PRO A 605 0.40 -24.33 7.02
CA PRO A 605 0.84 -22.99 7.40
C PRO A 605 1.93 -23.07 8.46
N THR A 606 2.88 -22.13 8.42
CA THR A 606 3.92 -22.05 9.45
C THR A 606 3.30 -21.77 10.83
N LYS A 607 3.65 -22.59 11.82
CA LYS A 607 3.07 -22.57 13.17
C LYS A 607 3.59 -21.38 14.00
N VAL A 608 2.67 -20.71 14.69
CA VAL A 608 3.00 -19.69 15.71
C VAL A 608 3.58 -20.37 16.94
N ILE A 609 4.72 -19.88 17.44
CA ILE A 609 5.43 -20.47 18.58
C ILE A 609 5.31 -19.62 19.86
N ILE A 610 5.12 -18.31 19.72
CA ILE A 610 4.85 -17.38 20.81
C ILE A 610 3.68 -16.51 20.39
N GLU A 611 2.72 -16.37 21.29
CA GLU A 611 1.60 -15.45 21.14
C GLU A 611 1.42 -14.73 22.47
N MET A 612 1.29 -13.40 22.41
CA MET A 612 1.11 -12.55 23.58
C MET A 612 0.09 -11.44 23.29
N ARG A 613 -0.67 -11.07 24.32
CA ARG A 613 -1.60 -9.95 24.26
C ARG A 613 -0.90 -8.71 24.81
N LEU A 614 -0.79 -7.68 23.96
CA LEU A 614 -0.20 -6.39 24.29
C LEU A 614 -1.29 -5.42 24.73
N PHE A 615 -1.06 -4.75 25.85
CA PHE A 615 -1.89 -3.71 26.40
C PHE A 615 -1.20 -2.34 26.37
N HIS A 616 -1.91 -1.31 26.80
CA HIS A 616 -1.35 0.01 27.03
C HIS A 616 -0.27 -0.03 28.13
N GLY A 617 0.92 0.50 27.83
CA GLY A 617 2.07 0.57 28.73
C GLY A 617 2.99 -0.65 28.68
N ASP A 618 2.60 -1.72 27.98
CA ASP A 618 3.41 -2.94 27.88
C ASP A 618 4.72 -2.68 27.12
N LEU A 619 5.79 -3.33 27.57
CA LEU A 619 7.10 -3.33 26.92
C LEU A 619 7.40 -4.74 26.41
N VAL A 620 7.94 -4.87 25.21
CA VAL A 620 8.40 -6.15 24.65
C VAL A 620 9.85 -6.01 24.23
N VAL A 621 10.71 -6.90 24.69
CA VAL A 621 12.12 -6.96 24.29
C VAL A 621 12.37 -8.26 23.54
N MET A 622 12.88 -8.18 22.32
CA MET A 622 13.39 -9.33 21.57
C MET A 622 14.91 -9.24 21.56
N HIS A 623 15.58 -10.30 22.00
CA HIS A 623 17.03 -10.38 22.02
C HIS A 623 17.56 -11.64 21.32
N GLY A 624 18.47 -11.43 20.35
CA GLY A 624 19.22 -12.47 19.66
C GLY A 624 19.26 -12.25 18.15
N ALA A 625 20.46 -12.20 17.57
CA ALA A 625 20.62 -12.02 16.12
C ALA A 625 19.97 -13.15 15.30
N ARG A 626 20.04 -14.40 15.79
CA ARG A 626 19.39 -15.56 15.14
C ARG A 626 17.86 -15.48 15.21
N LEU A 627 17.31 -14.92 16.28
CA LEU A 627 15.87 -14.68 16.42
C LEU A 627 15.39 -13.78 15.29
N GLN A 628 16.03 -12.61 15.13
CA GLN A 628 15.72 -11.63 14.08
C GLN A 628 15.92 -12.20 12.66
N GLN A 629 16.97 -13.01 12.48
CA GLN A 629 17.28 -13.64 11.19
C GLN A 629 16.28 -14.73 10.80
N CYS A 630 15.87 -15.59 11.74
CA CYS A 630 15.14 -16.82 11.44
C CYS A 630 13.63 -16.75 11.71
N TYR A 631 13.18 -15.78 12.50
CA TYR A 631 11.79 -15.62 12.91
C TYR A 631 11.20 -14.33 12.35
N GLU A 632 9.90 -14.35 12.13
CA GLU A 632 9.10 -13.19 11.78
C GLU A 632 7.98 -13.02 12.81
N HIS A 633 7.49 -11.80 12.93
CA HIS A 633 6.43 -11.46 13.84
C HIS A 633 5.37 -10.61 13.16
N GLN A 634 4.18 -10.61 13.77
CA GLN A 634 3.05 -9.81 13.35
C GLN A 634 2.40 -9.20 14.59
N VAL A 635 1.84 -8.00 14.44
CA VAL A 635 0.98 -7.39 15.45
C VAL A 635 -0.39 -7.09 14.84
N VAL A 636 -1.43 -7.63 15.45
CA VAL A 636 -2.84 -7.45 15.04
C VAL A 636 -3.57 -6.63 16.12
N PRO A 637 -3.86 -5.34 15.88
CA PRO A 637 -4.66 -4.52 16.79
C PRO A 637 -6.13 -4.94 16.81
N LYS A 638 -6.84 -4.66 17.92
CA LYS A 638 -8.30 -4.84 18.03
C LYS A 638 -9.09 -3.61 17.58
N ASP A 639 -8.78 -3.10 16.39
CA ASP A 639 -9.50 -1.98 15.75
C ASP A 639 -9.60 -0.71 16.61
N LYS A 640 -8.50 -0.35 17.27
CA LYS A 640 -8.36 0.88 18.06
C LYS A 640 -7.07 1.60 17.70
N VAL A 641 -7.03 2.91 17.91
CA VAL A 641 -5.81 3.72 17.74
C VAL A 641 -4.71 3.19 18.65
N ARG A 642 -3.52 3.03 18.07
CA ARG A 642 -2.35 2.51 18.78
C ARG A 642 -1.08 3.16 18.27
N PHE A 643 -0.10 3.28 19.15
CA PHE A 643 1.27 3.60 18.80
C PHE A 643 2.22 2.50 19.26
N ALA A 644 3.23 2.22 18.44
CA ALA A 644 4.36 1.37 18.80
C ALA A 644 5.62 2.22 18.73
N LEU A 645 6.36 2.31 19.83
CA LEU A 645 7.64 3.00 19.90
C LEU A 645 8.72 1.94 20.06
N THR A 646 9.52 1.73 19.01
CA THR A 646 10.52 0.65 18.97
C THR A 646 11.91 1.25 18.98
N ALA A 647 12.70 0.93 19.98
CA ALA A 647 14.08 1.35 20.12
C ALA A 647 15.04 0.21 19.74
N ARG A 648 16.11 0.58 19.03
CA ARG A 648 17.10 -0.35 18.48
C ARG A 648 18.51 0.20 18.69
N TYR A 649 19.50 -0.68 18.65
CA TYR A 649 20.87 -0.29 18.39
C TYR A 649 21.19 -0.51 16.91
N ILE A 650 21.68 0.52 16.22
CA ILE A 650 22.17 0.46 14.85
C ILE A 650 23.67 0.64 14.89
N ASP A 651 24.44 -0.30 14.34
CA ASP A 651 25.88 -0.16 14.21
C ASP A 651 26.21 0.93 13.16
N PRO A 652 26.79 2.08 13.58
CA PRO A 652 27.06 3.19 12.66
C PRO A 652 28.00 2.80 11.52
N LYS A 653 28.94 1.87 11.77
CA LYS A 653 29.89 1.40 10.75
C LYS A 653 29.17 0.63 9.64
N SER A 654 28.26 -0.26 10.01
CA SER A 654 27.47 -1.06 9.07
C SER A 654 26.58 -0.23 8.16
N VAL A 655 26.16 0.96 8.60
CA VAL A 655 25.32 1.88 7.79
C VAL A 655 26.09 3.03 7.14
N GLY A 656 27.40 3.14 7.38
CA GLY A 656 28.24 4.19 6.82
C GLY A 656 27.88 5.60 7.31
N MET A 657 27.43 5.71 8.57
CA MET A 657 26.99 6.97 9.17
C MET A 657 27.68 7.23 10.50
N GLU A 658 27.73 8.49 10.91
CA GLU A 658 28.19 8.85 12.25
C GLU A 658 27.09 8.62 13.29
N GLN A 659 27.53 8.32 14.51
CA GLN A 659 26.65 8.17 15.67
C GLN A 659 25.93 9.49 15.96
N ASP A 660 24.62 9.46 16.24
CA ASP A 660 23.93 10.66 16.77
C ASP A 660 24.65 11.08 18.07
N PRO A 661 25.20 12.30 18.16
CA PRO A 661 26.05 12.71 19.29
C PRO A 661 25.28 12.86 20.60
N ASP A 662 23.95 13.04 20.54
CA ASP A 662 23.12 13.34 21.69
C ASP A 662 22.54 12.08 22.35
N TYR A 663 22.55 10.92 21.70
CA TYR A 663 21.85 9.73 22.20
C TYR A 663 22.27 9.33 23.63
N SER A 664 23.57 9.40 23.93
CA SER A 664 24.12 9.06 25.25
C SER A 664 23.71 10.06 26.33
N ARG A 665 23.64 11.35 25.98
CA ARG A 665 23.16 12.41 26.87
C ARG A 665 21.68 12.25 27.16
N ILE A 666 20.87 12.05 26.11
CA ILE A 666 19.42 11.85 26.22
C ILE A 666 19.07 10.61 27.07
N LEU A 667 19.79 9.51 26.91
CA LEU A 667 19.61 8.31 27.73
C LEU A 667 19.90 8.53 29.22
N LYS A 668 20.84 9.43 29.54
CA LYS A 668 21.15 9.80 30.93
C LYS A 668 20.09 10.74 31.52
N GLU A 669 19.70 11.77 30.75
CA GLU A 669 18.68 12.76 31.16
C GLU A 669 17.30 12.13 31.36
N HIS A 670 16.94 11.17 30.52
CA HIS A 670 15.67 10.44 30.58
C HIS A 670 15.85 9.04 31.16
N ARG A 671 16.78 8.87 32.09
CA ARG A 671 16.94 7.60 32.79
C ARG A 671 15.62 7.23 33.45
N TYR A 672 15.27 5.96 33.28
CA TYR A 672 14.08 5.38 33.84
C TYR A 672 14.48 4.20 34.72
N ASP A 673 14.05 4.22 35.97
CA ASP A 673 14.13 3.07 36.87
C ASP A 673 12.71 2.55 37.10
N GLY A 674 12.47 1.31 36.68
CA GLY A 674 11.14 0.69 36.69
C GLY A 674 10.46 0.68 38.05
N ASP A 675 11.27 0.77 39.11
CA ASP A 675 10.90 0.62 40.51
C ASP A 675 10.95 1.93 41.30
N ASP A 676 11.23 3.08 40.67
CA ASP A 676 11.16 4.37 41.37
C ASP A 676 9.73 4.61 41.88
N PRO A 677 9.54 4.90 43.18
CA PRO A 677 8.22 5.20 43.72
C PRO A 677 7.65 6.42 43.02
N ALA A 678 6.36 6.38 42.67
CA ALA A 678 5.67 7.58 42.25
C ALA A 678 5.84 8.65 43.35
N PRO A 679 6.15 9.92 43.01
CA PRO A 679 6.12 10.97 44.01
C PRO A 679 4.74 10.95 44.69
N PRO A 680 4.67 11.16 46.02
CA PRO A 680 3.40 11.13 46.73
C PRO A 680 2.43 12.09 46.05
N ALA A 681 1.24 11.59 45.73
CA ALA A 681 0.19 12.41 45.15
C ALA A 681 0.00 13.62 46.06
N SER A 682 0.22 14.83 45.54
CA SER A 682 -0.17 16.04 46.25
C SER A 682 -1.66 15.93 46.54
N GLU A 683 -2.03 15.96 47.82
CA GLU A 683 -3.43 15.97 48.23
C GLU A 683 -4.16 17.07 47.44
N PRO A 684 -5.38 16.79 46.93
CA PRO A 684 -6.17 17.82 46.27
C PRO A 684 -6.36 18.98 47.26
N THR A 685 -5.85 20.14 46.89
CA THR A 685 -6.08 21.38 47.63
C THR A 685 -7.60 21.57 47.75
N PRO A 686 -8.16 21.73 48.95
CA PRO A 686 -9.60 21.96 49.09
C PRO A 686 -9.98 23.18 48.25
N PRO A 687 -11.12 23.15 47.55
CA PRO A 687 -11.57 24.32 46.81
C PRO A 687 -11.73 25.49 47.78
N ASP A 688 -11.07 26.59 47.43
CA ASP A 688 -11.12 27.88 48.11
C ASP A 688 -12.58 28.24 48.42
N SER A 689 -12.93 28.25 49.70
CA SER A 689 -14.26 28.61 50.18
C SER A 689 -14.44 30.12 50.03
N ARG A 690 -14.87 30.55 48.84
CA ARG A 690 -15.35 31.92 48.65
C ARG A 690 -16.60 32.14 49.52
N PRO A 691 -16.67 33.23 50.32
CA PRO A 691 -17.83 33.53 51.12
C PRO A 691 -19.03 33.84 50.22
N GLY A 692 -20.16 33.16 50.50
CA GLY A 692 -21.40 33.29 49.76
C GLY A 692 -21.93 34.73 49.76
N SER A 693 -22.39 35.18 48.58
CA SER A 693 -23.25 36.36 48.48
C SER A 693 -24.66 36.03 48.98
N PRO A 694 -25.34 36.95 49.69
CA PRO A 694 -26.62 36.68 50.32
C PRO A 694 -27.74 36.64 49.27
N MET A 695 -28.65 35.67 49.40
CA MET A 695 -29.93 35.67 48.71
C MET A 695 -30.75 36.89 49.16
N VAL A 696 -31.21 37.68 48.19
CA VAL A 696 -32.29 38.65 48.39
C VAL A 696 -33.61 37.95 48.05
N ALA A 697 -34.60 38.23 48.89
CA ALA A 697 -35.93 37.64 48.99
C ALA A 697 -36.79 37.71 47.73
#